data_AF-A0A1F3E8A6-F1
#
_entry.id   AF-A0A1F3E8A6-F1
#
_cell.length_a   1.000
_cell.length_b   1.000
_cell.length_c   1.000
_cell.angle_alpha   90.00
_cell.angle_beta   90.00
_cell.angle_gamma   90.00
#
_symmetry.space_group_name_H-M   'P 1'
#
loop_
_entity.id
_entity.type
_entity.pdbx_description
1 polymer ?
#
loop_
_entity_poly.entity_id
_entity_poly.type
_entity_poly.pdbx_seq_one_letter_code
_entity_poly.pdbx_strand_id
1 'polypeptide(L)'
;MKKIFKISGNIVDVVKKNIYKGTLTIENGKITDIIKDNTVKSNNYILPGLIDSHVHIESSMLVPSEFAKIAVCHGTVATVSDPHEIANVCGIEGINYMIEDGEKVPFKFFFGAPSCVPATDFETSGAIIDSKDISNLMKRDDIYFLSEMMNFPGVINNKVEVLNKIKAAKAANKVIDGHAPSVTGKDLINYASKGISTDHECINIHEAIEKINAGMIIQIREGSAAKNFESLYTLIDSHPDKVMLCTDDTHPNDLIKDHIKKLVKMSIDKGLDIFNILRATTYNVVKHYNIPVGLLQKNDFADFIIVNNLKDFNVLETYIDGVLVAKNGKAKFKTTKNTIINNFNRTRISEKDIVAHSNNPTTKVIEVIDGELVTRMSERTLPAKKGVLFPDIENDILKIVVVNRYVDEKPIIGFVKNFGLKKGAIASSIAHDSHNIVAIGTSDKELVKAVNTIIKNKGGICAVNLGEITDLKLEIGGLMSRNDAYTVSAHYEKVHNKAVEYGSKLKSPFMTMAFMTLLVIPSIKIGDKGIMDVNQFKYIIMTLDDVKKSIRSINDFPKKGIIFKDLSTAFKDKDVLSFMADEIYNYYKDKKITKVIGIESRGFILGSALAYKLKAGFIPLRKPGKLPAEVHSYTYDLEYGQDTLEIHKDAIEPNDVVLIHDDVLATGGTALAALELVKQFNTKDVYVNFICEISFLKGMERFKDKNRIYSLLKF
;
A
#
# COMPACT_ATOMS: atom_id res chain seq x y z
N MET A 1 -0.74 19.18 -46.36
CA MET A 1 -0.11 18.36 -47.42
C MET A 1 -0.02 16.92 -46.90
N LYS A 2 -0.47 15.93 -47.67
CA LYS A 2 -0.31 14.51 -47.31
C LYS A 2 1.18 14.19 -47.21
N LYS A 3 1.67 13.78 -46.03
CA LYS A 3 3.06 13.36 -45.87
C LYS A 3 3.18 11.95 -46.45
N ILE A 4 3.77 11.85 -47.64
CA ILE A 4 4.18 10.59 -48.24
C ILE A 4 5.70 10.51 -48.15
N PHE A 5 6.24 9.43 -47.62
CA PHE A 5 7.67 9.15 -47.67
C PHE A 5 7.94 7.66 -47.82
N LYS A 6 9.16 7.34 -48.25
CA LYS A 6 9.63 5.97 -48.40
C LYS A 6 10.82 5.73 -47.50
N ILE A 7 10.93 4.52 -46.97
CA ILE A 7 12.07 4.10 -46.16
C ILE A 7 12.51 2.69 -46.54
N SER A 8 13.82 2.49 -46.65
CA SER A 8 14.40 1.24 -47.18
C SER A 8 15.46 0.67 -46.25
N GLY A 9 15.48 -0.65 -46.12
CA GLY A 9 16.45 -1.38 -45.30
C GLY A 9 16.16 -2.88 -45.28
N ASN A 10 16.71 -3.57 -44.28
CA ASN A 10 16.34 -4.93 -43.95
C ASN A 10 15.03 -4.91 -43.14
N ILE A 11 13.91 -5.23 -43.79
CA ILE A 11 12.59 -5.29 -43.16
C ILE A 11 12.51 -6.59 -42.35
N VAL A 12 12.22 -6.46 -41.06
CA VAL A 12 12.04 -7.58 -40.12
C VAL A 12 10.55 -7.84 -39.95
N ASP A 13 10.06 -8.91 -40.58
CA ASP A 13 8.67 -9.35 -40.48
C ASP A 13 8.53 -10.29 -39.29
N VAL A 14 8.12 -9.75 -38.13
CA VAL A 14 7.93 -10.53 -36.89
C VAL A 14 6.73 -11.48 -36.95
N VAL A 15 5.78 -11.22 -37.86
CA VAL A 15 4.59 -12.06 -38.06
C VAL A 15 4.98 -13.33 -38.81
N LYS A 16 5.73 -13.18 -39.91
CA LYS A 16 6.19 -14.31 -40.76
C LYS A 16 7.55 -14.86 -40.36
N LYS A 17 8.20 -14.28 -39.34
CA LYS A 17 9.54 -14.63 -38.86
C LYS A 17 10.58 -14.68 -39.98
N ASN A 18 10.69 -13.61 -40.77
CA ASN A 18 11.74 -13.50 -41.79
C ASN A 18 12.32 -12.08 -41.91
N ILE A 19 13.44 -11.97 -42.60
CA ILE A 19 14.13 -10.71 -42.90
C ILE A 19 14.38 -10.64 -44.39
N TYR A 20 14.06 -9.49 -45.01
CA TYR A 20 14.33 -9.26 -46.43
C TYR A 20 14.61 -7.79 -46.70
N LYS A 21 15.34 -7.52 -47.79
CA LYS A 21 15.54 -6.15 -48.25
C LYS A 21 14.29 -5.61 -48.94
N GLY A 22 13.94 -4.37 -48.64
CA GLY A 22 12.78 -3.74 -49.27
C GLY A 22 12.58 -2.29 -48.88
N THR A 23 11.45 -1.76 -49.33
CA THR A 23 11.01 -0.38 -49.13
C THR A 23 9.58 -0.35 -48.63
N LEU A 24 9.36 0.39 -47.54
CA LEU A 24 8.04 0.76 -47.05
C LEU A 24 7.62 2.09 -47.68
N THR A 25 6.38 2.17 -48.14
CA THR A 25 5.74 3.45 -48.49
C THR A 25 4.77 3.82 -47.37
N ILE A 26 4.97 4.99 -46.78
CA ILE A 26 4.14 5.53 -45.71
C ILE A 26 3.33 6.69 -46.27
N GLU A 27 2.01 6.66 -46.06
CA GLU A 27 1.10 7.74 -46.41
C GLU A 27 0.08 7.93 -45.28
N ASN A 28 -0.11 9.18 -44.84
CA ASN A 28 -1.09 9.56 -43.81
C ASN A 28 -0.98 8.71 -42.53
N GLY A 29 0.26 8.43 -42.12
CA GLY A 29 0.58 7.67 -40.91
C GLY A 29 0.40 6.16 -40.99
N LYS A 30 0.09 5.62 -42.17
CA LYS A 30 -0.03 4.17 -42.39
C LYS A 30 0.95 3.66 -43.44
N ILE A 31 1.29 2.38 -43.34
CA ILE A 31 2.08 1.67 -44.34
C ILE A 31 1.14 1.27 -45.48
N THR A 32 1.23 1.94 -46.62
CA THR A 32 0.36 1.66 -47.77
C THR A 32 0.93 0.60 -48.70
N ASP A 33 2.25 0.43 -48.71
CA ASP A 33 2.90 -0.61 -49.52
C ASP A 33 4.24 -1.08 -48.95
N ILE A 34 4.56 -2.34 -49.22
CA ILE A 34 5.81 -3.00 -48.81
C ILE A 34 6.37 -3.73 -50.04
N ILE A 35 7.46 -3.23 -50.60
CA ILE A 35 8.06 -3.77 -51.82
C ILE A 35 9.37 -4.47 -51.46
N LYS A 36 9.49 -5.75 -51.81
CA LYS A 36 10.76 -6.47 -51.74
C LYS A 36 11.70 -5.97 -52.83
N ASP A 37 12.89 -5.55 -52.45
CA ASP A 37 13.89 -4.99 -53.36
C ASP A 37 15.30 -5.33 -52.88
N ASN A 38 15.94 -6.29 -53.55
CA ASN A 38 17.29 -6.73 -53.22
C ASN A 38 18.39 -5.69 -53.58
N THR A 39 18.04 -4.62 -54.32
CA THR A 39 18.97 -3.55 -54.70
C THR A 39 19.18 -2.50 -53.61
N VAL A 40 18.38 -2.56 -52.52
CA VAL A 40 18.50 -1.65 -51.37
C VAL A 40 19.91 -1.72 -50.77
N LYS A 41 20.58 -0.56 -50.74
CA LYS A 41 21.96 -0.39 -50.22
C LYS A 41 22.05 -0.21 -48.71
N SER A 42 20.96 0.22 -48.06
CA SER A 42 20.92 0.40 -46.61
C SER A 42 21.10 -0.96 -45.91
N ASN A 43 21.99 -0.99 -44.91
CA ASN A 43 22.22 -2.17 -44.07
C ASN A 43 21.45 -2.10 -42.73
N ASN A 44 20.76 -1.00 -42.46
CA ASN A 44 19.97 -0.83 -41.24
C ASN A 44 18.75 -1.76 -41.28
N TYR A 45 18.24 -2.10 -40.09
CA TYR A 45 17.08 -2.95 -39.93
C TYR A 45 15.87 -2.12 -39.54
N ILE A 46 14.73 -2.40 -40.18
CA ILE A 46 13.44 -1.76 -39.91
C ILE A 46 12.55 -2.84 -39.30
N LEU A 47 12.08 -2.62 -38.08
CA LEU A 47 11.26 -3.56 -37.33
C LEU A 47 10.12 -2.82 -36.62
N PRO A 48 9.05 -3.52 -36.19
CA PRO A 48 8.00 -2.90 -35.39
C PRO A 48 8.59 -2.21 -34.14
N GLY A 49 7.95 -1.13 -33.70
CA GLY A 49 8.36 -0.44 -32.48
C GLY A 49 8.13 -1.31 -31.23
N LEU A 50 9.01 -1.18 -30.24
CA LEU A 50 8.90 -1.97 -29.00
C LEU A 50 7.72 -1.50 -28.14
N ILE A 51 7.14 -2.43 -27.39
CA ILE A 51 6.01 -2.17 -26.49
C ILE A 51 6.39 -2.67 -25.10
N ASP A 52 6.20 -1.82 -24.09
CA ASP A 52 6.22 -2.27 -22.69
C ASP A 52 4.87 -2.91 -22.35
N SER A 53 4.89 -4.17 -21.96
CA SER A 53 3.65 -4.94 -21.72
C SER A 53 3.04 -4.72 -20.34
N HIS A 54 3.72 -4.05 -19.40
CA HIS A 54 3.19 -3.66 -18.09
C HIS A 54 4.11 -2.62 -17.43
N VAL A 55 3.59 -1.43 -17.12
CA VAL A 55 4.39 -0.37 -16.48
C VAL A 55 3.53 0.57 -15.64
N HIS A 56 4.12 1.05 -14.55
CA HIS A 56 3.61 2.17 -13.76
C HIS A 56 4.40 3.43 -14.13
N ILE A 57 3.77 4.34 -14.88
CA ILE A 57 4.44 5.57 -15.32
C ILE A 57 4.83 6.43 -14.12
N GLU A 58 4.02 6.40 -13.07
CA GLU A 58 4.22 7.10 -11.81
C GLU A 58 5.54 6.74 -11.12
N SER A 59 6.00 5.50 -11.24
CA SER A 59 7.27 5.02 -10.66
C SER A 59 8.51 5.68 -11.30
N SER A 60 8.36 6.22 -12.51
CA SER A 60 9.38 7.09 -13.13
C SER A 60 9.45 8.49 -12.53
N MET A 61 8.51 8.83 -11.65
CA MET A 61 8.33 10.16 -11.06
C MET A 61 8.09 11.25 -12.12
N LEU A 62 7.71 10.86 -13.34
CA LEU A 62 7.44 11.73 -14.47
C LEU A 62 5.99 11.60 -14.89
N VAL A 63 5.42 12.71 -15.33
CA VAL A 63 4.16 12.72 -16.07
C VAL A 63 4.29 11.95 -17.40
N PRO A 64 3.19 11.38 -17.95
CA PRO A 64 3.23 10.58 -19.18
C PRO A 64 3.98 11.25 -20.34
N SER A 65 3.75 12.54 -20.55
CA SER A 65 4.37 13.28 -21.64
C SER A 65 5.90 13.43 -21.51
N GLU A 66 6.45 13.52 -20.29
CA GLU A 66 7.91 13.51 -20.05
C GLU A 66 8.51 12.10 -20.07
N PHE A 67 7.77 11.10 -19.58
CA PHE A 67 8.15 9.68 -19.74
C PHE A 67 8.32 9.33 -21.23
N ALA A 68 7.35 9.71 -22.06
CA ALA A 68 7.34 9.45 -23.49
C ALA A 68 8.60 9.93 -24.20
N LYS A 69 9.13 11.12 -23.85
CA LYS A 69 10.35 11.68 -24.46
C LYS A 69 11.55 10.75 -24.31
N ILE A 70 11.63 10.03 -23.20
CA ILE A 70 12.74 9.13 -22.93
C ILE A 70 12.47 7.75 -23.55
N ALA A 71 11.26 7.21 -23.37
CA ALA A 71 10.88 5.90 -23.91
C ALA A 71 11.08 5.82 -25.44
N VAL A 72 10.70 6.85 -26.20
CA VAL A 72 10.91 6.87 -27.66
C VAL A 72 12.38 6.86 -28.05
N CYS A 73 13.28 7.40 -27.23
CA CYS A 73 14.71 7.40 -27.53
C CYS A 73 15.30 5.99 -27.48
N HIS A 74 14.63 5.07 -26.80
CA HIS A 74 14.98 3.66 -26.70
C HIS A 74 14.16 2.78 -27.67
N GLY A 75 13.42 3.37 -28.60
CA GLY A 75 12.63 2.63 -29.59
C GLY A 75 11.33 2.03 -29.05
N THR A 76 10.89 2.45 -27.87
CA THR A 76 9.55 2.12 -27.39
C THR A 76 8.55 3.05 -28.04
N VAL A 77 7.47 2.50 -28.61
CA VAL A 77 6.40 3.27 -29.26
C VAL A 77 5.10 3.29 -28.46
N ALA A 78 4.95 2.32 -27.56
CA ALA A 78 3.76 2.18 -26.74
C ALA A 78 4.03 1.53 -25.38
N THR A 79 3.13 1.75 -24.44
CA THR A 79 3.07 1.03 -23.16
C THR A 79 1.65 0.57 -22.85
N VAL A 80 1.55 -0.58 -22.21
CA VAL A 80 0.37 -1.03 -21.46
C VAL A 80 0.59 -0.57 -20.02
N SER A 81 -0.23 0.39 -19.58
CA SER A 81 0.04 1.15 -18.37
C SER A 81 -1.08 1.03 -17.36
N ASP A 82 -0.73 0.70 -16.12
CA ASP A 82 -1.65 0.70 -15.01
C ASP A 82 -1.48 1.96 -14.14
N PRO A 83 -2.42 2.93 -14.18
CA PRO A 83 -2.33 4.16 -13.43
C PRO A 83 -2.83 4.00 -11.97
N HIS A 84 -2.60 2.85 -11.34
CA HIS A 84 -3.18 2.54 -10.02
C HIS A 84 -2.62 3.44 -8.91
N GLU A 85 -1.42 3.96 -9.09
CA GLU A 85 -0.75 4.80 -8.10
C GLU A 85 -1.49 6.12 -7.97
N ILE A 86 -1.62 6.86 -9.08
CA ILE A 86 -2.38 8.12 -9.06
C ILE A 86 -3.88 7.89 -8.81
N ALA A 87 -4.43 6.74 -9.17
CA ALA A 87 -5.82 6.41 -8.87
C ALA A 87 -6.04 6.20 -7.37
N ASN A 88 -5.09 5.61 -6.63
CA ASN A 88 -5.16 5.56 -5.17
C ASN A 88 -5.17 6.97 -4.55
N VAL A 89 -4.50 7.94 -5.18
CA VAL A 89 -4.49 9.33 -4.68
C VAL A 89 -5.75 10.10 -5.03
N CYS A 90 -6.10 10.09 -6.32
CA CYS A 90 -7.01 11.05 -6.95
C CYS A 90 -8.25 10.38 -7.57
N GLY A 91 -8.37 9.05 -7.48
CA GLY A 91 -9.46 8.29 -8.06
C GLY A 91 -9.51 8.39 -9.58
N ILE A 92 -10.73 8.41 -10.13
CA ILE A 92 -10.98 8.51 -11.57
C ILE A 92 -10.35 9.78 -12.19
N GLU A 93 -10.29 10.89 -11.44
CA GLU A 93 -9.64 12.11 -11.92
C GLU A 93 -8.13 11.93 -12.12
N GLY A 94 -7.49 11.06 -11.33
CA GLY A 94 -6.10 10.64 -11.55
C GLY A 94 -5.94 9.88 -12.88
N ILE A 95 -6.86 8.96 -13.16
CA ILE A 95 -6.87 8.19 -14.42
C ILE A 95 -7.07 9.14 -15.62
N ASN A 96 -8.04 10.04 -15.53
CA ASN A 96 -8.31 11.04 -16.57
C ASN A 96 -7.08 11.92 -16.83
N TYR A 97 -6.40 12.37 -15.78
CA TYR A 97 -5.17 13.15 -15.91
C TYR A 97 -4.09 12.40 -16.70
N MET A 98 -3.90 11.09 -16.45
CA MET A 98 -2.89 10.28 -17.15
C MET A 98 -3.22 10.15 -18.64
N ILE A 99 -4.48 9.88 -18.96
CA ILE A 99 -4.97 9.79 -20.35
C ILE A 99 -4.78 11.13 -21.06
N GLU A 100 -5.31 12.21 -20.48
CA GLU A 100 -5.25 13.56 -21.05
C GLU A 100 -3.81 14.05 -21.25
N ASP A 101 -2.89 13.70 -20.36
CA ASP A 101 -1.48 14.06 -20.54
C ASP A 101 -0.79 13.24 -21.63
N GLY A 102 -1.10 11.94 -21.70
CA GLY A 102 -0.61 11.04 -22.74
C GLY A 102 -1.02 11.47 -24.15
N GLU A 103 -2.26 11.95 -24.32
CA GLU A 103 -2.81 12.42 -25.61
C GLU A 103 -2.07 13.65 -26.19
N LYS A 104 -1.30 14.38 -25.38
CA LYS A 104 -0.56 15.57 -25.82
C LYS A 104 0.74 15.22 -26.57
N VAL A 105 1.14 13.96 -26.57
CA VAL A 105 2.39 13.48 -27.19
C VAL A 105 2.08 12.35 -28.17
N PRO A 106 2.96 12.11 -29.17
CA PRO A 106 2.70 11.05 -30.16
C PRO A 106 2.88 9.63 -29.61
N PHE A 107 3.30 9.45 -28.36
CA PHE A 107 3.50 8.13 -27.75
C PHE A 107 2.17 7.45 -27.42
N LYS A 108 2.04 6.16 -27.69
CA LYS A 108 0.77 5.43 -27.51
C LYS A 108 0.69 4.81 -26.11
N PHE A 109 -0.06 5.45 -25.24
CA PHE A 109 -0.39 4.89 -23.92
C PHE A 109 -1.70 4.08 -24.00
N PHE A 110 -1.67 2.86 -23.50
CA PHE A 110 -2.85 2.02 -23.34
C PHE A 110 -3.12 1.86 -21.86
N PHE A 111 -3.99 2.71 -21.32
CA PHE A 111 -4.29 2.70 -19.89
C PHE A 111 -5.32 1.63 -19.53
N GLY A 112 -5.07 0.93 -18.43
CA GLY A 112 -6.02 0.02 -17.79
C GLY A 112 -6.91 0.74 -16.77
N ALA A 113 -7.98 0.08 -16.33
CA ALA A 113 -8.71 0.51 -15.14
C ALA A 113 -8.08 -0.11 -13.88
N PRO A 114 -7.56 0.68 -12.94
CA PRO A 114 -6.99 0.20 -11.68
C PRO A 114 -7.98 -0.67 -10.91
N SER A 115 -7.61 -1.92 -10.65
CA SER A 115 -8.56 -2.92 -10.16
C SER A 115 -8.74 -2.88 -8.63
N CYS A 116 -7.69 -2.45 -7.91
CA CYS A 116 -7.58 -2.51 -6.45
C CYS A 116 -7.27 -1.14 -5.86
N VAL A 117 -8.25 -0.23 -5.91
CA VAL A 117 -8.20 1.09 -5.25
C VAL A 117 -9.30 1.15 -4.17
N PRO A 118 -8.94 1.10 -2.87
CA PRO A 118 -7.61 0.81 -2.33
C PRO A 118 -7.20 -0.66 -2.55
N ALA A 119 -5.90 -0.94 -2.38
CA ALA A 119 -5.39 -2.31 -2.38
C ALA A 119 -5.99 -3.14 -1.23
N THR A 120 -6.29 -2.49 -0.10
CA THR A 120 -6.88 -3.11 1.08
C THR A 120 -7.67 -2.13 1.94
N ASP A 121 -8.62 -2.64 2.74
CA ASP A 121 -9.45 -1.84 3.66
C ASP A 121 -8.70 -1.44 4.95
N PHE A 122 -7.50 -2.00 5.17
CA PHE A 122 -6.65 -1.79 6.34
C PHE A 122 -5.80 -0.49 6.30
N GLU A 123 -6.03 0.38 5.33
CA GLU A 123 -5.38 1.68 5.24
C GLU A 123 -6.36 2.74 4.72
N THR A 124 -5.97 4.00 4.81
CA THR A 124 -6.72 5.10 4.20
C THR A 124 -6.06 5.48 2.88
N SER A 125 -6.79 5.25 1.79
CA SER A 125 -6.43 5.72 0.45
C SER A 125 -7.17 7.01 0.11
N GLY A 126 -6.68 7.73 -0.90
CA GLY A 126 -7.26 9.00 -1.35
C GLY A 126 -8.56 8.82 -2.14
N ALA A 127 -8.81 7.61 -2.65
CA ALA A 127 -10.02 7.26 -3.38
C ALA A 127 -10.42 5.79 -3.16
N ILE A 128 -11.64 5.49 -3.60
CA ILE A 128 -12.17 4.13 -3.74
C ILE A 128 -12.71 4.04 -5.18
N ILE A 129 -12.35 2.97 -5.89
CA ILE A 129 -12.92 2.65 -7.21
C ILE A 129 -13.66 1.32 -7.05
N ASP A 130 -14.98 1.38 -7.02
CA ASP A 130 -15.83 0.20 -6.83
C ASP A 130 -16.19 -0.49 -8.16
N SER A 131 -16.98 -1.56 -8.09
CA SER A 131 -17.40 -2.34 -9.25
C SER A 131 -18.33 -1.59 -10.20
N LYS A 132 -19.05 -0.56 -9.72
CA LYS A 132 -19.84 0.33 -10.55
C LYS A 132 -18.94 1.29 -11.31
N ASP A 133 -17.92 1.84 -10.67
CA ASP A 133 -16.92 2.68 -11.31
C ASP A 133 -16.15 1.90 -12.38
N ILE A 134 -15.68 0.68 -12.06
CA ILE A 134 -15.06 -0.21 -13.05
C ILE A 134 -16.02 -0.51 -14.20
N SER A 135 -17.30 -0.77 -13.94
CA SER A 135 -18.29 -0.98 -15.01
C SER A 135 -18.43 0.23 -15.94
N ASN A 136 -18.27 1.45 -15.43
CA ASN A 136 -18.29 2.65 -16.25
C ASN A 136 -16.97 2.85 -17.02
N LEU A 137 -15.83 2.64 -16.36
CA LEU A 137 -14.51 2.71 -17.01
C LEU A 137 -14.37 1.69 -18.15
N MET A 138 -14.84 0.46 -17.95
CA MET A 138 -14.81 -0.59 -18.95
C MET A 138 -15.62 -0.26 -20.22
N LYS A 139 -16.57 0.68 -20.17
CA LYS A 139 -17.33 1.13 -21.36
C LYS A 139 -16.59 2.15 -22.21
N ARG A 140 -15.51 2.76 -21.72
CA ARG A 140 -14.77 3.79 -22.44
C ARG A 140 -13.80 3.17 -23.44
N ASP A 141 -13.61 3.79 -24.60
CA ASP A 141 -12.70 3.31 -25.64
C ASP A 141 -11.21 3.61 -25.32
N ASP A 142 -10.97 4.55 -24.41
CA ASP A 142 -9.63 4.95 -23.94
C ASP A 142 -9.11 4.09 -22.75
N ILE A 143 -9.91 3.12 -22.29
CA ILE A 143 -9.52 2.13 -21.28
C ILE A 143 -9.46 0.75 -21.95
N TYR A 144 -8.32 0.06 -21.90
CA TYR A 144 -8.10 -1.11 -22.74
C TYR A 144 -8.29 -2.46 -22.02
N PHE A 145 -8.06 -2.49 -20.70
CA PHE A 145 -8.08 -3.70 -19.89
C PHE A 145 -8.43 -3.37 -18.44
N LEU A 146 -8.80 -4.39 -17.65
CA LEU A 146 -8.79 -4.28 -16.20
C LEU A 146 -7.37 -4.54 -15.73
N SER A 147 -6.78 -3.56 -15.04
CA SER A 147 -5.40 -3.64 -14.58
C SER A 147 -5.20 -4.77 -13.56
N GLU A 148 -3.95 -4.95 -13.14
CA GLU A 148 -3.49 -6.07 -12.34
C GLU A 148 -4.40 -6.38 -11.14
N MET A 149 -4.89 -7.61 -11.06
CA MET A 149 -5.77 -8.04 -9.98
C MET A 149 -4.97 -8.54 -8.77
N MET A 150 -4.35 -7.60 -8.05
CA MET A 150 -3.54 -7.85 -6.84
C MET A 150 -4.35 -8.41 -5.66
N ASN A 151 -5.67 -8.19 -5.63
CA ASN A 151 -6.56 -8.81 -4.64
C ASN A 151 -6.89 -10.27 -5.02
N PHE A 152 -5.85 -11.07 -5.32
CA PHE A 152 -5.96 -12.50 -5.55
C PHE A 152 -6.63 -13.25 -4.38
N PRO A 153 -6.48 -12.88 -3.09
CA PRO A 153 -7.25 -13.53 -2.03
C PRO A 153 -8.74 -13.30 -2.19
N GLY A 154 -9.16 -12.11 -2.64
CA GLY A 154 -10.55 -11.79 -2.94
C GLY A 154 -11.11 -12.62 -4.10
N VAL A 155 -10.29 -12.86 -5.14
CA VAL A 155 -10.66 -13.74 -6.26
C VAL A 155 -10.84 -15.18 -5.79
N ILE A 156 -9.85 -15.74 -5.08
CA ILE A 156 -9.85 -17.14 -4.61
C ILE A 156 -11.03 -17.39 -3.68
N ASN A 157 -11.28 -16.45 -2.74
CA ASN A 157 -12.37 -16.55 -1.77
C ASN A 157 -13.73 -16.06 -2.31
N ASN A 158 -13.84 -15.80 -3.62
CA ASN A 158 -15.07 -15.36 -4.29
C ASN A 158 -15.73 -14.13 -3.65
N LYS A 159 -14.95 -13.12 -3.24
CA LYS A 159 -15.48 -11.84 -2.75
C LYS A 159 -16.34 -11.19 -3.85
N VAL A 160 -17.60 -10.90 -3.51
CA VAL A 160 -18.61 -10.41 -4.46
C VAL A 160 -18.14 -9.18 -5.22
N GLU A 161 -17.56 -8.21 -4.50
CA GLU A 161 -17.10 -6.95 -5.07
C GLU A 161 -15.99 -7.15 -6.12
N VAL A 162 -14.98 -7.97 -5.81
CA VAL A 162 -13.89 -8.32 -6.72
C VAL A 162 -14.40 -9.05 -7.96
N LEU A 163 -15.30 -10.02 -7.77
CA LEU A 163 -15.90 -10.76 -8.88
C LEU A 163 -16.77 -9.87 -9.78
N ASN A 164 -17.40 -8.83 -9.24
CA ASN A 164 -18.18 -7.88 -10.03
C ASN A 164 -17.29 -7.01 -10.93
N LYS A 165 -16.11 -6.60 -10.46
CA LYS A 165 -15.10 -5.93 -11.30
C LYS A 165 -14.64 -6.81 -12.46
N ILE A 166 -14.34 -8.08 -12.18
CA ILE A 166 -13.98 -9.09 -13.19
C ILE A 166 -15.12 -9.29 -14.22
N LYS A 167 -16.38 -9.38 -13.75
CA LYS A 167 -17.54 -9.50 -14.63
C LYS A 167 -17.70 -8.28 -15.55
N ALA A 168 -17.43 -7.08 -15.05
CA ALA A 168 -17.51 -5.85 -15.84
C ALA A 168 -16.50 -5.86 -17.00
N ALA A 169 -15.26 -6.27 -16.75
CA ALA A 169 -14.24 -6.40 -17.80
C ALA A 169 -14.63 -7.44 -18.87
N LYS A 170 -15.11 -8.62 -18.43
CA LYS A 170 -15.62 -9.65 -19.33
C LYS A 170 -16.81 -9.18 -20.16
N ALA A 171 -17.74 -8.43 -19.56
CA ALA A 171 -18.90 -7.89 -20.27
C ALA A 171 -18.50 -6.88 -21.35
N ALA A 172 -17.40 -6.15 -21.15
CA ALA A 172 -16.82 -5.24 -22.14
C ALA A 172 -15.86 -5.92 -23.13
N ASN A 173 -15.68 -7.25 -23.04
CA ASN A 173 -14.74 -8.03 -23.85
C ASN A 173 -13.29 -7.48 -23.78
N LYS A 174 -12.88 -7.06 -22.58
CA LYS A 174 -11.53 -6.59 -22.28
C LYS A 174 -10.78 -7.60 -21.42
N VAL A 175 -9.47 -7.71 -21.65
CA VAL A 175 -8.61 -8.61 -20.90
C VAL A 175 -8.43 -8.14 -19.46
N ILE A 176 -7.96 -9.04 -18.60
CA ILE A 176 -7.78 -8.79 -17.17
C ILE A 176 -6.36 -9.18 -16.81
N ASP A 177 -5.59 -8.20 -16.33
CA ASP A 177 -4.24 -8.44 -15.89
C ASP A 177 -4.18 -9.02 -14.49
N GLY A 178 -3.12 -9.78 -14.22
CA GLY A 178 -2.94 -10.48 -12.95
C GLY A 178 -1.72 -10.05 -12.17
N HIS A 179 -1.82 -10.25 -10.87
CA HIS A 179 -0.77 -10.06 -9.88
C HIS A 179 -1.01 -11.11 -8.79
N ALA A 180 -0.34 -12.26 -8.92
CA ALA A 180 -0.59 -13.41 -8.07
C ALA A 180 0.73 -14.05 -7.58
N PRO A 181 1.53 -13.35 -6.76
CA PRO A 181 2.82 -13.85 -6.29
C PRO A 181 2.64 -15.12 -5.45
N SER A 182 3.41 -16.17 -5.75
CA SER A 182 3.42 -17.43 -5.00
C SER A 182 2.09 -18.22 -4.97
N VAL A 183 1.10 -17.83 -5.77
CA VAL A 183 -0.17 -18.57 -5.89
C VAL A 183 0.03 -19.80 -6.77
N THR A 184 -0.25 -20.99 -6.25
CA THR A 184 -0.02 -22.28 -6.91
C THR A 184 -1.22 -23.24 -6.74
N GLY A 185 -1.21 -24.36 -7.44
CA GLY A 185 -2.16 -25.45 -7.31
C GLY A 185 -3.61 -25.04 -7.59
N LYS A 186 -4.52 -25.46 -6.71
CA LYS A 186 -5.97 -25.23 -6.87
C LYS A 186 -6.33 -23.74 -6.85
N ASP A 187 -5.61 -22.96 -6.06
CA ASP A 187 -5.86 -21.52 -5.94
C ASP A 187 -5.47 -20.78 -7.22
N LEU A 188 -4.35 -21.17 -7.83
CA LEU A 188 -3.94 -20.66 -9.14
C LEU A 188 -4.95 -21.01 -10.23
N ILE A 189 -5.38 -22.28 -10.29
CA ILE A 189 -6.40 -22.71 -11.26
C ILE A 189 -7.69 -21.92 -11.07
N ASN A 190 -8.12 -21.71 -9.82
CA ASN A 190 -9.30 -20.91 -9.52
C ASN A 190 -9.12 -19.46 -9.99
N TYR A 191 -8.00 -18.82 -9.65
CA TYR A 191 -7.66 -17.45 -10.07
C TYR A 191 -7.69 -17.29 -11.60
N ALA A 192 -6.92 -18.10 -12.33
CA ALA A 192 -6.86 -18.07 -13.79
C ALA A 192 -8.24 -18.37 -14.43
N SER A 193 -9.01 -19.31 -13.88
CA SER A 193 -10.35 -19.65 -14.40
C SER A 193 -11.35 -18.48 -14.32
N LYS A 194 -11.11 -17.48 -13.46
CA LYS A 194 -11.91 -16.25 -13.43
C LYS A 194 -11.60 -15.31 -14.58
N GLY A 195 -10.68 -15.65 -15.49
CA GLY A 195 -10.38 -14.90 -16.71
C GLY A 195 -9.24 -13.91 -16.57
N ILE A 196 -8.48 -13.97 -15.47
CA ILE A 196 -7.20 -13.26 -15.37
C ILE A 196 -6.20 -13.96 -16.28
N SER A 197 -5.55 -13.21 -17.16
CA SER A 197 -4.83 -13.77 -18.31
C SER A 197 -3.33 -13.50 -18.33
N THR A 198 -2.81 -12.63 -17.47
CA THR A 198 -1.37 -12.31 -17.37
C THR A 198 -0.89 -12.40 -15.93
N ASP A 199 0.44 -12.49 -15.74
CA ASP A 199 1.09 -12.31 -14.44
C ASP A 199 2.56 -11.87 -14.64
N HIS A 200 3.01 -10.89 -13.86
CA HIS A 200 4.40 -10.41 -13.83
C HIS A 200 5.14 -10.76 -12.53
N GLU A 201 4.49 -11.48 -11.60
CA GLU A 201 4.97 -11.73 -10.24
C GLU A 201 5.79 -13.00 -10.06
N CYS A 202 5.99 -13.77 -11.13
CA CYS A 202 6.75 -15.03 -11.06
C CYS A 202 8.21 -14.77 -10.66
N ILE A 203 8.66 -15.43 -9.59
CA ILE A 203 10.06 -15.30 -9.14
C ILE A 203 10.96 -16.45 -9.61
N ASN A 204 10.36 -17.56 -10.03
CA ASN A 204 11.07 -18.75 -10.50
C ASN A 204 10.34 -19.42 -11.66
N ILE A 205 11.07 -20.25 -12.42
CA ILE A 205 10.57 -20.89 -13.63
C ILE A 205 9.45 -21.91 -13.37
N HIS A 206 9.43 -22.57 -12.20
CA HIS A 206 8.40 -23.56 -11.88
C HIS A 206 7.04 -22.90 -11.70
N GLU A 207 6.99 -21.80 -10.93
CA GLU A 207 5.80 -20.98 -10.78
C GLU A 207 5.30 -20.46 -12.14
N ALA A 208 6.21 -19.93 -12.96
CA ALA A 208 5.86 -19.42 -14.29
C ALA A 208 5.27 -20.51 -15.21
N ILE A 209 5.87 -21.71 -15.25
CA ILE A 209 5.34 -22.84 -16.02
C ILE A 209 3.96 -23.26 -15.51
N GLU A 210 3.73 -23.26 -14.20
CA GLU A 210 2.42 -23.58 -13.63
C GLU A 210 1.36 -22.57 -14.07
N LYS A 211 1.67 -21.26 -14.04
CA LYS A 211 0.78 -20.20 -14.51
C LYS A 211 0.52 -20.28 -16.02
N ILE A 212 1.53 -20.63 -16.82
CA ILE A 212 1.36 -20.90 -18.27
C ILE A 212 0.40 -22.08 -18.48
N ASN A 213 0.56 -23.17 -17.73
CA ASN A 213 -0.32 -24.35 -17.80
C ASN A 213 -1.75 -24.03 -17.35
N ALA A 214 -1.94 -23.06 -16.46
CA ALA A 214 -3.25 -22.52 -16.09
C ALA A 214 -3.85 -21.58 -17.15
N GLY A 215 -3.13 -21.29 -18.24
CA GLY A 215 -3.60 -20.53 -19.39
C GLY A 215 -3.08 -19.09 -19.46
N MET A 216 -2.30 -18.64 -18.47
CA MET A 216 -1.81 -17.27 -18.35
C MET A 216 -0.60 -16.99 -19.28
N ILE A 217 -0.33 -15.72 -19.52
CA ILE A 217 0.87 -15.20 -20.21
C ILE A 217 1.78 -14.57 -19.17
N ILE A 218 3.08 -14.88 -19.23
CA ILE A 218 4.05 -14.35 -18.28
C ILE A 218 4.67 -13.08 -18.82
N GLN A 219 4.57 -12.00 -18.05
CA GLN A 219 5.24 -10.74 -18.29
C GLN A 219 6.58 -10.74 -17.52
N ILE A 220 7.67 -11.04 -18.19
CA ILE A 220 9.00 -11.08 -17.55
C ILE A 220 9.46 -9.65 -17.33
N ARG A 221 9.56 -9.26 -16.05
CA ARG A 221 9.96 -7.91 -15.63
C ARG A 221 11.46 -7.74 -15.35
N GLU A 222 11.95 -6.53 -15.59
CA GLU A 222 13.34 -6.15 -15.34
C GLU A 222 13.48 -4.63 -15.03
N GLY A 223 12.75 -4.19 -14.00
CA GLY A 223 12.65 -2.81 -13.54
C GLY A 223 13.68 -2.38 -12.50
N SER A 224 13.43 -1.24 -11.85
CA SER A 224 14.23 -0.69 -10.74
C SER A 224 13.92 -1.39 -9.41
N ALA A 225 12.64 -1.73 -9.15
CA ALA A 225 12.22 -2.37 -7.90
C ALA A 225 12.44 -3.89 -7.90
N ALA A 226 12.00 -4.57 -8.95
CA ALA A 226 12.06 -6.02 -9.08
C ALA A 226 12.67 -6.47 -10.42
N LYS A 227 13.41 -7.58 -10.39
CA LYS A 227 14.19 -8.11 -11.53
C LYS A 227 14.06 -9.62 -11.60
N ASN A 228 13.42 -10.13 -12.65
CA ASN A 228 13.11 -11.56 -12.80
C ASN A 228 13.62 -12.15 -14.12
N PHE A 229 14.25 -11.33 -14.98
CA PHE A 229 14.74 -11.77 -16.28
C PHE A 229 15.67 -12.98 -16.18
N GLU A 230 16.69 -12.91 -15.33
CA GLU A 230 17.70 -13.98 -15.18
C GLU A 230 17.08 -15.33 -14.77
N SER A 231 15.98 -15.30 -14.01
CA SER A 231 15.28 -16.51 -13.56
C SER A 231 14.33 -17.10 -14.61
N LEU A 232 13.89 -16.30 -15.59
CA LEU A 232 12.75 -16.63 -16.46
C LEU A 232 13.05 -16.58 -17.96
N TYR A 233 14.19 -16.03 -18.40
CA TYR A 233 14.45 -15.72 -19.82
C TYR A 233 14.32 -16.93 -20.76
N THR A 234 14.57 -18.15 -20.29
CA THR A 234 14.44 -19.38 -21.08
C THR A 234 13.00 -19.67 -21.53
N LEU A 235 12.01 -19.03 -20.90
CA LEU A 235 10.61 -19.08 -21.32
C LEU A 235 10.37 -18.40 -22.68
N ILE A 236 11.21 -17.44 -23.06
CA ILE A 236 11.09 -16.73 -24.35
C ILE A 236 11.18 -17.74 -25.52
N ASP A 237 12.07 -18.73 -25.44
CA ASP A 237 12.22 -19.74 -26.49
C ASP A 237 11.41 -21.01 -26.24
N SER A 238 11.23 -21.41 -24.99
CA SER A 238 10.43 -22.62 -24.68
C SER A 238 8.92 -22.40 -24.81
N HIS A 239 8.44 -21.18 -24.62
CA HIS A 239 7.01 -20.81 -24.66
C HIS A 239 6.79 -19.45 -25.37
N PRO A 240 7.20 -19.29 -26.64
CA PRO A 240 7.32 -17.99 -27.30
C PRO A 240 6.01 -17.23 -27.48
N ASP A 241 4.85 -17.90 -27.45
CA ASP A 241 3.53 -17.25 -27.55
C ASP A 241 2.88 -17.00 -26.16
N LYS A 242 3.60 -17.31 -25.07
CA LYS A 242 3.15 -17.16 -23.67
C LYS A 242 4.04 -16.24 -22.84
N VAL A 243 4.89 -15.46 -23.50
CA VAL A 243 5.80 -14.52 -22.85
C VAL A 243 5.66 -13.13 -23.46
N MET A 244 5.63 -12.14 -22.58
CA MET A 244 5.81 -10.72 -22.89
C MET A 244 6.91 -10.15 -21.99
N LEU A 245 7.50 -9.01 -22.36
CA LEU A 245 8.53 -8.36 -21.55
C LEU A 245 8.00 -7.02 -21.02
N CYS A 246 8.31 -6.70 -19.78
CA CYS A 246 7.84 -5.48 -19.14
C CYS A 246 8.90 -4.84 -18.24
N THR A 247 8.70 -3.58 -17.87
CA THR A 247 9.56 -2.91 -16.89
C THR A 247 8.94 -2.80 -15.50
N ASP A 248 7.61 -2.85 -15.38
CA ASP A 248 6.91 -2.71 -14.10
C ASP A 248 7.22 -1.34 -13.46
N ASP A 249 7.94 -1.29 -12.34
CA ASP A 249 8.46 -0.05 -11.75
C ASP A 249 9.83 0.36 -12.29
N THR A 250 9.92 1.50 -12.98
CA THR A 250 11.20 2.06 -13.43
C THR A 250 11.43 3.48 -12.93
N HIS A 251 12.49 3.68 -12.15
CA HIS A 251 12.92 4.99 -11.66
C HIS A 251 13.48 5.90 -12.77
N PRO A 252 13.45 7.23 -12.59
CA PRO A 252 13.85 8.19 -13.62
C PRO A 252 15.28 7.99 -14.14
N ASN A 253 16.22 7.64 -13.25
CA ASN A 253 17.63 7.45 -13.61
C ASN A 253 17.87 6.17 -14.42
N ASP A 254 17.07 5.13 -14.22
CA ASP A 254 17.16 3.90 -15.01
C ASP A 254 16.45 4.06 -16.36
N LEU A 255 15.30 4.73 -16.40
CA LEU A 255 14.59 5.08 -17.64
C LEU A 255 15.47 5.87 -18.61
N ILE A 256 16.27 6.82 -18.11
CA ILE A 256 17.21 7.60 -18.93
C ILE A 256 18.26 6.70 -19.58
N LYS A 257 18.76 5.68 -18.86
CA LYS A 257 19.78 4.77 -19.37
C LYS A 257 19.20 3.85 -20.43
N ASP A 258 18.04 3.26 -20.15
CA ASP A 258 17.40 2.31 -21.05
C ASP A 258 15.91 2.10 -20.72
N HIS A 259 15.20 1.33 -21.53
CA HIS A 259 13.81 0.92 -21.31
C HIS A 259 13.64 -0.55 -21.76
N ILE A 260 12.55 -0.92 -22.44
CA ILE A 260 12.33 -2.28 -22.95
C ILE A 260 13.46 -2.81 -23.85
N LYS A 261 14.16 -1.93 -24.56
CA LYS A 261 15.35 -2.28 -25.36
C LYS A 261 16.42 -2.99 -24.52
N LYS A 262 16.53 -2.69 -23.22
CA LYS A 262 17.39 -3.41 -22.27
C LYS A 262 17.10 -4.91 -22.26
N LEU A 263 15.83 -5.30 -22.10
CA LEU A 263 15.45 -6.72 -22.06
C LEU A 263 15.69 -7.40 -23.41
N VAL A 264 15.49 -6.69 -24.52
CA VAL A 264 15.84 -7.19 -25.87
C VAL A 264 17.34 -7.48 -25.94
N LYS A 265 18.19 -6.54 -25.50
CA LYS A 265 19.65 -6.72 -25.51
C LYS A 265 20.10 -7.85 -24.59
N MET A 266 19.57 -7.92 -23.38
CA MET A 266 19.84 -9.01 -22.45
C MET A 266 19.47 -10.37 -23.06
N SER A 267 18.34 -10.46 -23.76
CA SER A 267 17.90 -11.68 -24.44
C SER A 267 18.83 -12.08 -25.59
N ILE A 268 19.29 -11.11 -26.39
CA ILE A 268 20.28 -11.35 -27.45
C ILE A 268 21.59 -11.86 -26.85
N ASP A 269 22.04 -11.27 -25.74
CA ASP A 269 23.30 -11.65 -25.07
C ASP A 269 23.22 -13.06 -24.44
N LYS A 270 22.01 -13.54 -24.10
CA LYS A 270 21.73 -14.92 -23.70
C LYS A 270 21.65 -15.90 -24.89
N GLY A 271 21.69 -15.40 -26.13
CA GLY A 271 21.65 -16.23 -27.34
C GLY A 271 20.27 -16.76 -27.73
N LEU A 272 19.20 -16.09 -27.31
CA LEU A 272 17.82 -16.49 -27.63
C LEU A 272 17.44 -16.18 -29.09
N ASP A 273 16.41 -16.85 -29.61
CA ASP A 273 15.92 -16.63 -30.97
C ASP A 273 15.38 -15.20 -31.16
N ILE A 274 15.93 -14.48 -32.14
CA ILE A 274 15.61 -13.07 -32.36
C ILE A 274 14.12 -12.81 -32.63
N PHE A 275 13.41 -13.73 -33.31
CA PHE A 275 11.99 -13.53 -33.57
C PHE A 275 11.14 -13.78 -32.34
N ASN A 276 11.52 -14.70 -31.46
CA ASN A 276 10.83 -14.89 -30.19
C ASN A 276 11.00 -13.67 -29.28
N ILE A 277 12.20 -13.09 -29.20
CA ILE A 277 12.48 -11.85 -28.47
C ILE A 277 11.61 -10.69 -29.01
N LEU A 278 11.62 -10.49 -30.32
CA LEU A 278 10.87 -9.40 -30.94
C LEU A 278 9.37 -9.59 -30.80
N ARG A 279 8.85 -10.82 -30.89
CA ARG A 279 7.42 -11.09 -30.67
C ARG A 279 6.99 -10.82 -29.24
N ALA A 280 7.81 -11.18 -28.26
CA ALA A 280 7.55 -10.91 -26.83
C ALA A 280 7.46 -9.40 -26.51
N THR A 281 8.08 -8.55 -27.32
CA THR A 281 8.06 -7.08 -27.15
C THR A 281 7.19 -6.35 -28.18
N THR A 282 6.51 -7.07 -29.08
CA THR A 282 5.68 -6.48 -30.15
C THR A 282 4.40 -7.30 -30.37
N TYR A 283 4.48 -8.34 -31.19
CA TYR A 283 3.35 -9.16 -31.64
C TYR A 283 2.49 -9.71 -30.50
N ASN A 284 3.11 -10.30 -29.48
CA ASN A 284 2.38 -10.94 -28.38
C ASN A 284 1.55 -9.89 -27.61
N VAL A 285 2.13 -8.71 -27.38
CA VAL A 285 1.47 -7.59 -26.68
C VAL A 285 0.30 -7.07 -27.52
N VAL A 286 0.52 -6.80 -28.81
CA VAL A 286 -0.54 -6.33 -29.73
C VAL A 286 -1.71 -7.31 -29.79
N LYS A 287 -1.41 -8.62 -29.86
CA LYS A 287 -2.44 -9.65 -29.94
C LYS A 287 -3.18 -9.86 -28.62
N HIS A 288 -2.50 -9.78 -27.49
CA HIS A 288 -3.11 -9.99 -26.19
C HIS A 288 -4.11 -8.88 -25.84
N TYR A 289 -3.66 -7.62 -25.93
CA TYR A 289 -4.47 -6.46 -25.54
C TYR A 289 -5.35 -5.90 -26.66
N ASN A 290 -5.24 -6.44 -27.89
CA ASN A 290 -5.94 -5.94 -29.07
C ASN A 290 -5.76 -4.42 -29.30
N ILE A 291 -4.51 -3.96 -29.18
CA ILE A 291 -4.14 -2.54 -29.26
C ILE A 291 -3.75 -2.12 -30.68
N PRO A 292 -4.08 -0.89 -31.12
CA PRO A 292 -3.81 -0.39 -32.47
C PRO A 292 -2.36 0.06 -32.69
N VAL A 293 -1.39 -0.82 -32.46
CA VAL A 293 0.04 -0.60 -32.77
C VAL A 293 0.44 -1.41 -33.99
N GLY A 294 1.15 -0.77 -34.92
CA GLY A 294 1.60 -1.40 -36.16
C GLY A 294 2.62 -2.52 -35.94
N LEU A 295 2.49 -3.61 -36.70
CA LEU A 295 3.40 -4.75 -36.74
C LEU A 295 4.16 -4.83 -38.07
N LEU A 296 4.36 -3.65 -38.69
CA LEU A 296 5.06 -3.48 -39.96
C LEU A 296 4.39 -4.21 -41.14
N GLN A 297 3.05 -4.34 -41.13
CA GLN A 297 2.27 -4.94 -42.21
C GLN A 297 1.59 -3.87 -43.08
N LYS A 298 1.12 -4.27 -44.27
CA LYS A 298 0.33 -3.38 -45.13
C LYS A 298 -0.97 -2.99 -44.42
N ASN A 299 -1.29 -1.70 -44.44
CA ASN A 299 -2.39 -1.00 -43.77
C ASN A 299 -2.24 -0.78 -42.26
N ASP A 300 -1.14 -1.23 -41.65
CA ASP A 300 -0.84 -0.90 -40.25
C ASP A 300 -0.55 0.59 -40.09
N PHE A 301 -0.74 1.09 -38.87
CA PHE A 301 -0.09 2.32 -38.45
C PHE A 301 1.43 2.18 -38.63
N ALA A 302 2.09 3.25 -39.08
CA ALA A 302 3.52 3.25 -39.34
C ALA A 302 4.30 3.47 -38.02
N ASP A 303 4.20 2.48 -37.13
CA ASP A 303 4.89 2.39 -35.84
C ASP A 303 6.09 1.46 -35.96
N PHE A 304 7.29 2.03 -36.11
CA PHE A 304 8.49 1.23 -36.37
C PHE A 304 9.74 1.93 -35.87
N ILE A 305 10.79 1.13 -35.68
CA ILE A 305 12.12 1.63 -35.33
C ILE A 305 13.13 1.20 -36.39
N ILE A 306 14.20 1.97 -36.47
CA ILE A 306 15.38 1.65 -37.27
C ILE A 306 16.52 1.36 -36.32
N VAL A 307 17.15 0.20 -36.44
CA VAL A 307 18.34 -0.17 -35.68
C VAL A 307 19.54 -0.41 -36.60
N ASN A 308 20.75 -0.25 -36.07
CA ASN A 308 21.98 -0.47 -36.82
C ASN A 308 22.13 -1.94 -37.25
N ASN A 309 21.88 -2.88 -36.33
CA ASN A 309 21.91 -4.33 -36.54
C ASN A 309 21.16 -5.04 -35.39
N LEU A 310 20.86 -6.33 -35.55
CA LEU A 310 20.09 -7.11 -34.58
C LEU A 310 20.94 -7.70 -33.43
N LYS A 311 22.25 -7.41 -33.37
CA LYS A 311 23.15 -7.87 -32.31
C LYS A 311 23.40 -6.79 -31.26
N ASP A 312 23.83 -5.61 -31.71
CA ASP A 312 24.07 -4.44 -30.87
C ASP A 312 22.75 -3.73 -30.55
N PHE A 313 21.78 -3.81 -31.47
CA PHE A 313 20.42 -3.31 -31.29
C PHE A 313 20.36 -1.80 -30.95
N ASN A 314 21.24 -1.00 -31.54
CA ASN A 314 21.25 0.45 -31.31
C ASN A 314 20.13 1.11 -32.10
N VAL A 315 19.20 1.75 -31.40
CA VAL A 315 18.08 2.49 -32.00
C VAL A 315 18.58 3.80 -32.61
N LEU A 316 18.39 3.94 -33.92
CA LEU A 316 18.76 5.12 -34.70
C LEU A 316 17.60 6.09 -34.84
N GLU A 317 16.42 5.57 -35.15
CA GLU A 317 15.19 6.34 -35.39
C GLU A 317 13.96 5.60 -34.86
N THR A 318 12.96 6.36 -34.45
CA THR A 318 11.67 5.84 -33.97
C THR A 318 10.55 6.63 -34.63
N TYR A 319 9.59 5.91 -35.21
CA TYR A 319 8.43 6.44 -35.89
C TYR A 319 7.16 5.96 -35.20
N ILE A 320 6.21 6.87 -35.01
CA ILE A 320 4.86 6.56 -34.51
C ILE A 320 3.87 7.26 -35.45
N ASP A 321 2.89 6.52 -35.96
CA ASP A 321 1.95 6.98 -36.98
C ASP A 321 2.67 7.70 -38.16
N GLY A 322 3.83 7.15 -38.56
CA GLY A 322 4.65 7.69 -39.66
C GLY A 322 5.37 9.02 -39.34
N VAL A 323 5.32 9.50 -38.10
CA VAL A 323 6.04 10.70 -37.66
C VAL A 323 7.36 10.27 -37.02
N LEU A 324 8.49 10.86 -37.44
CA LEU A 324 9.78 10.68 -36.77
C LEU A 324 9.72 11.33 -35.37
N VAL A 325 9.58 10.53 -34.33
CA VAL A 325 9.43 10.98 -32.93
C VAL A 325 10.74 10.98 -32.16
N ALA A 326 11.74 10.20 -32.58
CA ALA A 326 13.08 10.23 -31.99
C ALA A 326 14.15 9.91 -33.02
N LYS A 327 15.33 10.53 -32.86
CA LYS A 327 16.51 10.25 -33.68
C LYS A 327 17.79 10.45 -32.89
N ASN A 328 18.69 9.48 -32.94
CA ASN A 328 19.99 9.49 -32.26
C ASN A 328 19.86 9.84 -30.76
N GLY A 329 18.97 9.13 -30.05
CA GLY A 329 18.75 9.32 -28.61
C GLY A 329 18.09 10.65 -28.22
N LYS A 330 17.43 11.36 -29.16
CA LYS A 330 16.74 12.62 -28.88
C LYS A 330 15.32 12.60 -29.43
N ALA A 331 14.35 12.89 -28.56
CA ALA A 331 12.97 13.12 -28.95
C ALA A 331 12.85 14.32 -29.91
N LYS A 332 11.88 14.26 -30.82
CA LYS A 332 11.62 15.23 -31.89
C LYS A 332 10.28 15.95 -31.74
N PHE A 333 9.63 15.77 -30.60
CA PHE A 333 8.44 16.51 -30.19
C PHE A 333 8.71 17.32 -28.92
N LYS A 334 7.81 18.25 -28.61
CA LYS A 334 7.83 19.04 -27.38
C LYS A 334 6.66 18.62 -26.51
N THR A 335 6.82 18.80 -25.21
CA THR A 335 5.74 18.66 -24.23
C THR A 335 5.19 20.03 -23.89
N THR A 336 3.96 20.06 -23.38
CA THR A 336 3.30 21.29 -22.93
C THR A 336 3.23 21.31 -21.40
N LYS A 337 2.77 22.41 -20.82
CA LYS A 337 2.63 22.50 -19.36
C LYS A 337 1.43 21.69 -18.89
N ASN A 338 1.65 20.92 -17.83
CA ASN A 338 0.60 20.09 -17.23
C ASN A 338 -0.13 20.84 -16.13
N THR A 339 -1.42 20.54 -16.01
CA THR A 339 -2.24 20.86 -14.84
C THR A 339 -1.67 20.15 -13.61
N ILE A 340 -1.95 20.70 -12.43
CA ILE A 340 -1.60 20.06 -11.17
C ILE A 340 -2.87 19.46 -10.60
N ILE A 341 -2.89 18.14 -10.42
CA ILE A 341 -3.89 17.41 -9.65
C ILE A 341 -3.21 16.82 -8.42
N ASN A 342 -3.86 16.89 -7.25
CA ASN A 342 -3.34 16.31 -6.03
C ASN A 342 -4.45 16.18 -4.98
N ASN A 343 -4.39 15.14 -4.15
CA ASN A 343 -5.25 14.97 -2.98
C ASN A 343 -4.36 14.98 -1.73
N PHE A 344 -4.27 16.14 -1.08
CA PHE A 344 -3.33 16.36 0.03
C PHE A 344 -3.92 17.36 1.03
N ASN A 345 -4.45 16.85 2.15
CA ASN A 345 -5.20 17.62 3.15
C ASN A 345 -4.61 17.45 4.56
N ARG A 346 -3.29 17.30 4.67
CA ARG A 346 -2.57 17.13 5.94
C ARG A 346 -1.89 18.40 6.41
N THR A 347 -2.16 18.80 7.66
CA THR A 347 -1.44 19.89 8.33
C THR A 347 -0.12 19.41 8.96
N ARG A 348 0.70 20.36 9.41
CA ARG A 348 2.03 20.06 9.97
C ARG A 348 1.91 19.27 11.27
N ILE A 349 2.84 18.34 11.47
CA ILE A 349 3.00 17.61 12.73
C ILE A 349 4.11 18.23 13.60
N SER A 350 4.11 17.86 14.87
CA SER A 350 5.09 18.23 15.89
C SER A 350 5.77 16.99 16.48
N GLU A 351 6.86 17.18 17.23
CA GLU A 351 7.56 16.06 17.90
C GLU A 351 6.66 15.31 18.89
N LYS A 352 5.66 16.01 19.46
CA LYS A 352 4.69 15.41 20.40
C LYS A 352 3.80 14.36 19.74
N ASP A 353 3.60 14.45 18.42
CA ASP A 353 2.72 13.56 17.67
C ASP A 353 3.37 12.20 17.36
N ILE A 354 4.71 12.12 17.43
CA ILE A 354 5.50 10.94 17.06
C ILE A 354 6.30 10.32 18.22
N VAL A 355 5.93 10.66 19.46
CA VAL A 355 6.53 10.06 20.66
C VAL A 355 6.08 8.61 20.82
N ALA A 356 7.05 7.68 20.83
CA ALA A 356 6.80 6.26 20.99
C ALA A 356 6.68 5.90 22.48
N HIS A 357 5.47 5.94 23.02
CA HIS A 357 5.21 5.55 24.41
C HIS A 357 5.11 4.03 24.56
N SER A 358 5.80 3.46 25.55
CA SER A 358 5.66 2.06 25.92
C SER A 358 5.99 1.81 27.39
N ASN A 359 5.23 0.89 27.99
CA ASN A 359 5.49 0.36 29.33
C ASN A 359 6.46 -0.83 29.33
N ASN A 360 6.78 -1.37 28.15
CA ASN A 360 7.74 -2.43 27.92
C ASN A 360 8.81 -1.96 26.91
N PRO A 361 10.10 -1.96 27.25
CA PRO A 361 11.15 -1.61 26.30
C PRO A 361 11.26 -2.61 25.13
N THR A 362 10.73 -3.83 25.30
CA THR A 362 10.64 -4.81 24.21
C THR A 362 9.47 -4.51 23.30
N THR A 363 9.73 -4.34 22.00
CA THR A 363 8.72 -4.12 20.97
C THR A 363 9.02 -4.95 19.71
N LYS A 364 8.01 -5.07 18.85
CA LYS A 364 8.16 -5.69 17.53
C LYS A 364 8.78 -4.71 16.55
N VAL A 365 9.75 -5.20 15.79
CA VAL A 365 10.54 -4.46 14.82
C VAL A 365 10.36 -5.10 13.46
N ILE A 366 10.13 -4.25 12.45
CA ILE A 366 10.09 -4.63 11.04
C ILE A 366 11.54 -4.82 10.58
N GLU A 367 11.93 -6.04 10.23
CA GLU A 367 13.27 -6.31 9.69
C GLU A 367 13.22 -6.33 8.16
N VAL A 368 14.02 -5.44 7.58
CA VAL A 368 14.19 -5.30 6.13
C VAL A 368 15.25 -6.26 5.62
N ILE A 369 15.03 -6.78 4.42
CA ILE A 369 15.99 -7.56 3.65
C ILE A 369 16.27 -6.78 2.35
N ASP A 370 17.52 -6.41 2.11
CA ASP A 370 17.89 -5.60 0.94
C ASP A 370 17.59 -6.33 -0.37
N GLY A 371 16.84 -5.69 -1.26
CA GLY A 371 16.44 -6.27 -2.55
C GLY A 371 15.26 -7.25 -2.51
N GLU A 372 14.56 -7.38 -1.38
CA GLU A 372 13.35 -8.20 -1.26
C GLU A 372 12.15 -7.36 -0.85
N LEU A 373 10.95 -7.72 -1.35
CA LEU A 373 9.67 -7.10 -0.95
C LEU A 373 9.18 -7.63 0.41
N VAL A 374 9.61 -8.83 0.79
CA VAL A 374 9.21 -9.49 2.03
C VAL A 374 9.97 -8.95 3.24
N THR A 375 9.30 -8.88 4.38
CA THR A 375 9.86 -8.47 5.67
C THR A 375 9.87 -9.62 6.67
N ARG A 376 10.71 -9.51 7.70
CA ARG A 376 10.63 -10.37 8.89
C ARG A 376 10.19 -9.55 10.10
N MET A 377 9.64 -10.23 11.09
CA MET A 377 9.33 -9.64 12.39
C MET A 377 10.35 -10.13 13.42
N SER A 378 10.85 -9.22 14.25
CA SER A 378 11.64 -9.60 15.41
C SER A 378 11.23 -8.80 16.64
N GLU A 379 11.51 -9.34 17.83
CA GLU A 379 11.35 -8.61 19.09
C GLU A 379 12.70 -8.06 19.53
N ARG A 380 12.72 -6.78 19.92
CA ARG A 380 13.93 -6.07 20.34
C ARG A 380 13.63 -5.20 21.55
N THR A 381 14.55 -5.21 22.51
CA THR A 381 14.56 -4.29 23.64
C THR A 381 15.22 -2.98 23.21
N LEU A 382 14.47 -1.88 23.22
CA LEU A 382 14.97 -0.57 22.80
C LEU A 382 15.38 0.30 23.98
N PRO A 383 16.30 1.27 23.77
CA PRO A 383 16.58 2.30 24.74
C PRO A 383 15.29 3.02 25.16
N ALA A 384 15.05 3.07 26.47
CA ALA A 384 13.84 3.65 27.03
C ALA A 384 14.16 4.64 28.15
N LYS A 385 13.49 5.79 28.16
CA LYS A 385 13.59 6.78 29.25
C LYS A 385 12.21 7.33 29.57
N LYS A 386 11.77 7.16 30.83
CA LYS A 386 10.46 7.61 31.33
C LYS A 386 9.28 7.13 30.45
N GLY A 387 9.30 5.85 30.05
CA GLY A 387 8.24 5.24 29.23
C GLY A 387 8.20 5.68 27.76
N VAL A 388 9.26 6.34 27.27
CA VAL A 388 9.45 6.69 25.86
C VAL A 388 10.56 5.83 25.27
N LEU A 389 10.29 5.21 24.13
CA LEU A 389 11.25 4.41 23.35
C LEU A 389 11.99 5.30 22.35
N PHE A 390 13.30 5.05 22.22
CA PHE A 390 14.20 5.74 21.31
C PHE A 390 14.78 4.74 20.29
N PRO A 391 15.16 5.19 19.09
CA PRO A 391 15.91 4.36 18.15
C PRO A 391 17.23 3.88 18.76
N ASP A 392 17.61 2.65 18.43
CA ASP A 392 18.92 2.06 18.76
C ASP A 392 19.81 2.10 17.51
N ILE A 393 20.46 3.24 17.31
CA ILE A 393 21.24 3.53 16.09
C ILE A 393 22.43 2.56 15.95
N GLU A 394 23.03 2.12 17.05
CA GLU A 394 24.17 1.19 17.05
C GLU A 394 23.75 -0.16 16.48
N ASN A 395 22.60 -0.68 16.90
CA ASN A 395 22.02 -1.93 16.41
C ASN A 395 21.16 -1.79 15.14
N ASP A 396 21.20 -0.61 14.51
CA ASP A 396 20.44 -0.25 13.31
C ASP A 396 18.93 -0.50 13.46
N ILE A 397 18.36 -0.02 14.57
CA ILE A 397 16.92 0.00 14.79
C ILE A 397 16.46 1.46 14.83
N LEU A 398 15.76 1.87 13.79
CA LEU A 398 15.31 3.23 13.56
C LEU A 398 13.81 3.38 13.82
N LYS A 399 13.38 4.60 14.10
CA LYS A 399 11.96 4.91 14.19
C LYS A 399 11.42 5.09 12.76
N ILE A 400 10.29 4.43 12.47
CA ILE A 400 9.50 4.61 11.25
C ILE A 400 8.16 5.25 11.63
N VAL A 401 7.70 6.20 10.83
CA VAL A 401 6.45 6.92 11.05
C VAL A 401 5.65 6.92 9.76
N VAL A 402 4.37 6.55 9.86
CA VAL A 402 3.39 6.72 8.78
C VAL A 402 2.40 7.81 9.17
N VAL A 403 2.19 8.77 8.28
CA VAL A 403 1.34 9.94 8.49
C VAL A 403 0.30 9.98 7.38
N ASN A 404 -0.97 9.90 7.78
CA ASN A 404 -2.08 10.06 6.85
C ASN A 404 -2.01 11.43 6.17
N ARG A 405 -2.06 11.45 4.83
CA ARG A 405 -1.99 12.70 4.06
C ARG A 405 -3.36 13.25 3.63
N TYR A 406 -4.41 12.43 3.75
CA TYR A 406 -5.77 12.71 3.28
C TYR A 406 -6.65 13.33 4.36
N VAL A 407 -6.37 13.02 5.63
CA VAL A 407 -7.05 13.55 6.82
C VAL A 407 -6.07 13.70 7.97
N ASP A 408 -6.38 14.62 8.89
CA ASP A 408 -5.54 14.93 10.04
C ASP A 408 -5.66 13.89 11.18
N GLU A 409 -5.20 12.66 10.91
CA GLU A 409 -5.16 11.58 11.89
C GLU A 409 -3.84 11.53 12.68
N LYS A 410 -3.83 10.83 13.82
CA LYS A 410 -2.60 10.65 14.59
C LYS A 410 -1.59 9.80 13.81
N PRO A 411 -0.31 10.22 13.70
CA PRO A 411 0.73 9.39 13.11
C PRO A 411 0.87 8.02 13.77
N ILE A 412 1.11 6.99 12.96
CA ILE A 412 1.47 5.65 13.43
C ILE A 412 2.98 5.54 13.52
N ILE A 413 3.46 5.01 14.64
CA ILE A 413 4.88 4.92 14.96
C ILE A 413 5.24 3.45 15.10
N GLY A 414 6.34 3.06 14.47
CA GLY A 414 6.94 1.74 14.60
C GLY A 414 8.46 1.82 14.65
N PHE A 415 9.10 0.66 14.63
CA PHE A 415 10.54 0.53 14.55
C PHE A 415 10.92 -0.41 13.41
N VAL A 416 11.98 -0.03 12.69
CA VAL A 416 12.48 -0.76 11.53
C VAL A 416 13.97 -1.03 11.70
N LYS A 417 14.42 -2.21 11.25
CA LYS A 417 15.81 -2.65 11.30
C LYS A 417 16.39 -2.85 9.90
N ASN A 418 17.70 -2.66 9.79
CA ASN A 418 18.50 -2.83 8.56
C ASN A 418 18.37 -1.69 7.54
N PHE A 419 17.99 -0.48 7.97
CA PHE A 419 17.94 0.69 7.08
C PHE A 419 19.29 1.42 7.01
N GLY A 420 20.12 1.31 8.04
CA GLY A 420 21.51 1.75 8.08
C GLY A 420 21.74 3.21 8.47
N LEU A 421 20.71 4.05 8.58
CA LEU A 421 20.92 5.47 8.90
C LEU A 421 21.58 5.65 10.28
N LYS A 422 22.65 6.44 10.32
CA LYS A 422 23.40 6.81 11.52
C LYS A 422 23.13 8.25 11.97
N LYS A 423 22.52 9.05 11.10
CA LYS A 423 22.10 10.44 11.36
C LYS A 423 20.93 10.82 10.46
N GLY A 424 20.19 11.86 10.82
CA GLY A 424 19.13 12.42 9.98
C GLY A 424 17.89 11.54 9.81
N ALA A 425 17.06 11.92 8.83
CA ALA A 425 15.85 11.22 8.46
C ALA A 425 15.61 11.30 6.94
N ILE A 426 14.90 10.33 6.40
CA ILE A 426 14.36 10.33 5.04
C ILE A 426 12.83 10.25 5.10
N ALA A 427 12.15 10.83 4.12
CA ALA A 427 10.70 10.76 3.98
C ALA A 427 10.26 10.71 2.53
N SER A 428 9.09 10.12 2.29
CA SER A 428 8.47 9.94 0.97
C SER A 428 6.95 10.06 1.07
N SER A 429 6.30 10.59 0.04
CA SER A 429 4.85 10.37 -0.22
C SER A 429 4.58 9.30 -1.27
N ILE A 430 5.62 8.72 -1.89
CA ILE A 430 5.51 7.46 -2.63
C ILE A 430 5.62 6.35 -1.59
N ALA A 431 4.49 5.72 -1.29
CA ALA A 431 4.33 4.69 -0.28
C ALA A 431 3.24 3.72 -0.75
N HIS A 432 3.62 2.65 -1.43
CA HIS A 432 2.70 1.73 -2.10
C HIS A 432 1.66 1.17 -1.10
N ASP A 433 0.35 1.16 -1.38
CA ASP A 433 -0.35 1.79 -2.55
C ASP A 433 -1.21 2.99 -2.14
N SER A 434 -1.54 3.12 -0.85
CA SER A 434 -2.33 4.26 -0.38
C SER A 434 -1.56 5.59 -0.36
N HIS A 435 -0.23 5.57 -0.52
CA HIS A 435 0.61 6.76 -0.70
C HIS A 435 0.49 7.81 0.41
N ASN A 436 0.33 7.34 1.64
CA ASN A 436 0.52 8.18 2.82
C ASN A 436 2.00 8.59 2.96
N ILE A 437 2.29 9.52 3.87
CA ILE A 437 3.69 9.92 4.09
C ILE A 437 4.36 8.87 4.97
N VAL A 438 5.51 8.35 4.55
CA VAL A 438 6.36 7.48 5.35
C VAL A 438 7.69 8.16 5.61
N ALA A 439 8.21 8.05 6.83
CA ALA A 439 9.51 8.61 7.21
C ALA A 439 10.28 7.68 8.15
N ILE A 440 11.60 7.62 7.98
CA ILE A 440 12.52 6.83 8.82
C ILE A 440 13.66 7.73 9.26
N GLY A 441 14.05 7.66 10.53
CA GLY A 441 15.13 8.52 11.02
C GLY A 441 15.66 8.19 12.41
N THR A 442 16.72 8.91 12.76
CA THR A 442 17.48 8.75 14.01
C THR A 442 16.98 9.60 15.17
N SER A 443 16.15 10.62 14.90
CA SER A 443 15.52 11.44 15.94
C SER A 443 14.17 12.00 15.51
N ASP A 444 13.35 12.35 16.50
CA ASP A 444 12.01 12.91 16.28
C ASP A 444 12.07 14.28 15.62
N LYS A 445 13.08 15.08 15.96
CA LYS A 445 13.31 16.40 15.37
C LYS A 445 13.53 16.31 13.85
N GLU A 446 14.35 15.36 13.40
CA GLU A 446 14.65 15.15 11.98
C GLU A 446 13.46 14.52 11.25
N LEU A 447 12.79 13.55 11.87
CA LEU A 447 11.56 12.95 11.34
C LEU A 447 10.46 13.98 11.09
N VAL A 448 10.14 14.80 12.09
CA VAL A 448 9.14 15.87 11.95
C VAL A 448 9.53 16.86 10.87
N LYS A 449 10.81 17.20 10.77
CA LYS A 449 11.30 18.10 9.72
C LYS A 449 11.16 17.50 8.32
N ALA A 450 11.48 16.21 8.16
CA ALA A 450 11.32 15.49 6.91
C ALA A 450 9.84 15.38 6.51
N VAL A 451 8.97 14.91 7.41
CA VAL A 451 7.52 14.85 7.18
C VAL A 451 6.94 16.22 6.81
N ASN A 452 7.28 17.26 7.56
CA ASN A 452 6.79 18.62 7.28
C ASN A 452 7.35 19.21 5.97
N THR A 453 8.47 18.70 5.46
CA THR A 453 8.98 19.04 4.13
C THR A 453 8.09 18.43 3.06
N ILE A 454 7.72 17.16 3.19
CA ILE A 454 6.76 16.50 2.28
C ILE A 454 5.41 17.22 2.30
N ILE A 455 4.91 17.59 3.48
CA ILE A 455 3.66 18.37 3.63
C ILE A 455 3.76 19.73 2.93
N LYS A 456 4.85 20.47 3.14
CA LYS A 456 5.08 21.77 2.49
C LYS A 456 5.10 21.63 0.96
N ASN A 457 5.72 20.57 0.46
CA ASN A 457 5.83 20.30 -0.96
C ASN A 457 4.55 19.75 -1.58
N LYS A 458 3.60 19.30 -0.74
CA LYS A 458 2.42 18.51 -1.12
C LYS A 458 2.81 17.22 -1.84
N GLY A 459 3.86 16.59 -1.35
CA GLY A 459 4.43 15.35 -1.87
C GLY A 459 5.85 15.50 -2.41
N GLY A 460 6.51 14.36 -2.58
CA GLY A 460 7.92 14.28 -2.92
C GLY A 460 8.67 13.23 -2.11
N ILE A 461 9.99 13.30 -2.25
CA ILE A 461 10.95 12.60 -1.39
C ILE A 461 11.93 13.61 -0.80
N CYS A 462 12.45 13.36 0.40
CA CYS A 462 13.48 14.20 0.98
C CYS A 462 14.39 13.44 1.94
N ALA A 463 15.58 14.00 2.14
CA ALA A 463 16.53 13.64 3.19
C ALA A 463 16.86 14.89 4.01
N VAL A 464 16.89 14.75 5.33
CA VAL A 464 17.10 15.84 6.29
C VAL A 464 18.15 15.45 7.32
N ASN A 465 19.13 16.32 7.58
CA ASN A 465 20.09 16.15 8.67
C ASN A 465 20.52 17.53 9.20
N LEU A 466 20.50 17.72 10.52
CA LEU A 466 20.89 18.99 11.18
C LEU A 466 20.23 20.26 10.60
N GLY A 467 19.04 20.12 10.01
CA GLY A 467 18.30 21.23 9.40
C GLY A 467 18.58 21.49 7.92
N GLU A 468 19.60 20.85 7.33
CA GLU A 468 19.80 20.78 5.88
C GLU A 468 18.71 19.89 5.27
N ILE A 469 18.12 20.33 4.16
CA ILE A 469 17.06 19.62 3.44
C ILE A 469 17.53 19.42 2.01
N THR A 470 17.52 18.18 1.54
CA THR A 470 17.64 17.83 0.11
C THR A 470 16.35 17.14 -0.29
N ASP A 471 15.64 17.68 -1.27
CA ASP A 471 14.32 17.18 -1.67
C ASP A 471 14.12 17.12 -3.19
N LEU A 472 13.21 16.24 -3.60
CA LEU A 472 12.61 16.20 -4.91
C LEU A 472 11.11 16.38 -4.72
N LYS A 473 10.61 17.55 -5.13
CA LYS A 473 9.17 17.85 -5.11
C LYS A 473 8.45 17.10 -6.23
N LEU A 474 7.35 16.45 -5.87
CA LEU A 474 6.47 15.71 -6.78
C LEU A 474 5.06 16.25 -6.66
N GLU A 475 4.73 17.32 -7.39
CA GLU A 475 3.46 18.04 -7.19
C GLU A 475 2.20 17.32 -7.72
N ILE A 476 2.36 16.35 -8.63
CA ILE A 476 1.25 15.62 -9.25
C ILE A 476 0.96 14.38 -8.42
N GLY A 477 -0.18 14.37 -7.73
CA GLY A 477 -0.58 13.29 -6.81
C GLY A 477 0.38 13.04 -5.64
N GLY A 478 1.43 13.85 -5.47
CA GLY A 478 2.55 13.51 -4.59
C GLY A 478 3.48 12.42 -5.14
N LEU A 479 3.37 12.07 -6.42
CA LEU A 479 4.03 10.93 -7.06
C LEU A 479 4.90 11.33 -8.25
N MET A 480 4.49 12.32 -9.04
CA MET A 480 5.19 12.73 -10.25
C MET A 480 5.54 14.22 -10.27
N SER A 481 6.54 14.58 -11.07
CA SER A 481 6.94 15.94 -11.38
C SER A 481 6.65 16.29 -12.85
N ARG A 482 6.42 17.57 -13.11
CA ARG A 482 6.32 18.14 -14.47
C ARG A 482 7.68 18.56 -15.04
N ASN A 483 8.75 18.44 -14.25
CA ASN A 483 10.10 18.70 -14.72
C ASN A 483 10.55 17.61 -15.69
N ASP A 484 11.55 17.91 -16.52
CA ASP A 484 12.12 16.94 -17.44
C ASP A 484 12.84 15.79 -16.70
N ALA A 485 12.95 14.65 -17.37
CA ALA A 485 13.56 13.44 -16.81
C ALA A 485 14.96 13.67 -16.23
N TYR A 486 15.81 14.46 -16.88
CA TYR A 486 17.18 14.69 -16.41
C TYR A 486 17.20 15.51 -15.12
N THR A 487 16.35 16.54 -15.02
CA THR A 487 16.18 17.32 -13.78
C THR A 487 15.65 16.44 -12.64
N VAL A 488 14.61 15.64 -12.90
CA VAL A 488 14.03 14.74 -11.89
C VAL A 488 15.05 13.68 -11.44
N SER A 489 15.75 13.05 -12.38
CA SER A 489 16.82 12.08 -12.10
C SER A 489 17.94 12.70 -11.27
N ALA A 490 18.41 13.90 -11.63
CA ALA A 490 19.49 14.56 -10.89
C ALA A 490 19.09 14.90 -9.45
N HIS A 491 17.83 15.28 -9.22
CA HIS A 491 17.32 15.49 -7.86
C HIS A 491 17.11 14.18 -7.11
N TYR A 492 16.55 13.16 -7.75
CA TYR A 492 16.41 11.82 -7.19
C TYR A 492 17.76 11.27 -6.72
N GLU A 493 18.80 11.33 -7.56
CA GLU A 493 20.15 10.88 -7.22
C GLU A 493 20.75 11.70 -6.06
N LYS A 494 20.54 13.02 -6.01
CA LYS A 494 20.98 13.84 -4.86
C LYS A 494 20.33 13.40 -3.55
N VAL A 495 19.01 13.19 -3.55
CA VAL A 495 18.26 12.75 -2.37
C VAL A 495 18.67 11.32 -1.96
N HIS A 496 18.82 10.42 -2.93
CA HIS A 496 19.31 9.06 -2.71
C HIS A 496 20.71 9.05 -2.10
N ASN A 497 21.65 9.83 -2.66
CA ASN A 497 23.02 9.92 -2.17
C ASN A 497 23.08 10.48 -0.74
N LYS A 498 22.15 11.35 -0.34
CA LYS A 498 22.03 11.79 1.06
C LYS A 498 21.66 10.65 2.00
N ALA A 499 20.77 9.74 1.61
CA ALA A 499 20.46 8.56 2.43
C ALA A 499 21.71 7.67 2.64
N VAL A 500 22.53 7.51 1.59
CA VAL A 500 23.82 6.80 1.67
C VAL A 500 24.81 7.57 2.56
N GLU A 501 24.94 8.89 2.39
CA GLU A 501 25.78 9.77 3.23
C GLU A 501 25.37 9.70 4.71
N TYR A 502 24.09 9.47 4.98
CA TYR A 502 23.53 9.35 6.32
C TYR A 502 23.76 7.96 6.93
N GLY A 503 24.19 6.97 6.13
CA GLY A 503 24.63 5.65 6.59
C GLY A 503 23.92 4.46 5.93
N SER A 504 22.88 4.69 5.13
CA SER A 504 22.15 3.59 4.49
C SER A 504 23.05 2.77 3.59
N LYS A 505 22.92 1.44 3.70
CA LYS A 505 23.60 0.46 2.85
C LYS A 505 22.66 -0.20 1.85
N LEU A 506 21.38 0.16 1.88
CA LEU A 506 20.37 -0.39 0.98
C LEU A 506 20.64 0.08 -0.45
N LYS A 507 20.39 -0.79 -1.43
CA LYS A 507 20.50 -0.42 -2.84
C LYS A 507 19.49 0.66 -3.26
N SER A 508 18.33 0.71 -2.60
CA SER A 508 17.25 1.64 -2.94
C SER A 508 16.41 1.99 -1.70
N PRO A 509 16.95 2.81 -0.76
CA PRO A 509 16.31 3.06 0.54
C PRO A 509 14.90 3.64 0.44
N PHE A 510 14.62 4.52 -0.53
CA PHE A 510 13.28 5.09 -0.71
C PHE A 510 12.26 4.07 -1.20
N MET A 511 12.65 3.21 -2.15
CA MET A 511 11.78 2.14 -2.65
C MET A 511 11.53 1.09 -1.56
N THR A 512 12.58 0.66 -0.86
CA THR A 512 12.43 -0.22 0.30
C THR A 512 11.50 0.37 1.36
N MET A 513 11.58 1.68 1.60
CA MET A 513 10.67 2.39 2.52
C MET A 513 9.23 2.41 2.01
N ALA A 514 9.02 2.61 0.71
CA ALA A 514 7.70 2.58 0.10
C ALA A 514 7.03 1.20 0.27
N PHE A 515 7.79 0.11 0.17
CA PHE A 515 7.26 -1.24 0.42
C PHE A 515 7.03 -1.57 1.89
N MET A 516 7.46 -0.75 2.85
CA MET A 516 7.13 -0.96 4.27
C MET A 516 5.65 -0.67 4.55
N THR A 517 4.98 0.06 3.66
CA THR A 517 3.57 0.41 3.79
C THR A 517 2.63 -0.44 2.93
N LEU A 518 3.17 -1.34 2.10
CA LEU A 518 2.35 -2.17 1.21
C LEU A 518 1.73 -3.34 1.96
N LEU A 519 0.51 -3.12 2.48
CA LEU A 519 -0.21 -4.02 3.41
C LEU A 519 -0.77 -5.31 2.78
N VAL A 520 -0.43 -5.59 1.52
CA VAL A 520 -0.83 -6.81 0.79
C VAL A 520 0.34 -7.77 0.52
N ILE A 521 1.57 -7.39 0.90
CA ILE A 521 2.76 -8.25 0.79
C ILE A 521 3.24 -8.70 2.18
N PRO A 522 3.47 -10.02 2.40
CA PRO A 522 4.01 -10.56 3.64
C PRO A 522 5.33 -9.90 4.15
N SER A 523 5.66 -9.95 5.44
CA SER A 523 4.89 -10.53 6.55
C SER A 523 4.39 -9.48 7.55
N ILE A 524 5.21 -8.45 7.84
CA ILE A 524 4.89 -7.34 8.74
C ILE A 524 5.10 -6.00 8.04
N LYS A 525 4.09 -5.14 8.09
CA LYS A 525 4.08 -3.82 7.42
C LYS A 525 3.48 -2.76 8.34
N ILE A 526 3.67 -1.49 8.03
CA ILE A 526 3.11 -0.37 8.81
C ILE A 526 2.23 0.49 7.90
N GLY A 527 0.96 0.65 8.27
CA GLY A 527 0.01 1.54 7.60
C GLY A 527 -0.32 2.76 8.46
N ASP A 528 -1.20 3.63 7.93
CA ASP A 528 -1.68 4.82 8.63
C ASP A 528 -2.68 4.51 9.76
N LYS A 529 -3.13 3.25 9.85
CA LYS A 529 -4.04 2.74 10.89
C LYS A 529 -3.36 1.83 11.91
N GLY A 530 -2.13 1.37 11.66
CA GLY A 530 -1.40 0.48 12.58
C GLY A 530 -0.31 -0.35 11.90
N ILE A 531 0.41 -1.14 12.71
CA ILE A 531 1.35 -2.15 12.22
C ILE A 531 0.58 -3.44 11.98
N MET A 532 0.71 -4.05 10.81
CA MET A 532 -0.08 -5.19 10.35
C MET A 532 0.78 -6.44 10.18
N ASP A 533 0.27 -7.57 10.66
CA ASP A 533 0.67 -8.91 10.24
C ASP A 533 -0.15 -9.23 8.98
N VAL A 534 0.50 -9.15 7.83
CA VAL A 534 -0.13 -9.32 6.53
C VAL A 534 -0.50 -10.78 6.29
N ASN A 535 0.23 -11.74 6.87
CA ASN A 535 -0.14 -13.16 6.76
C ASN A 535 -1.48 -13.46 7.44
N GLN A 536 -1.72 -12.81 8.58
CA GLN A 536 -2.97 -12.96 9.34
C GLN A 536 -4.05 -11.95 8.92
N PHE A 537 -3.69 -10.95 8.12
CA PHE A 537 -4.51 -9.76 7.84
C PHE A 537 -5.06 -9.10 9.13
N LYS A 538 -4.18 -8.85 10.10
CA LYS A 538 -4.52 -8.29 11.42
C LYS A 538 -3.51 -7.26 11.88
N TYR A 539 -3.97 -6.22 12.60
CA TYR A 539 -3.04 -5.33 13.28
C TYR A 539 -2.36 -6.02 14.46
N ILE A 540 -1.04 -5.84 14.54
CA ILE A 540 -0.16 -6.34 15.59
C ILE A 540 -0.25 -5.48 16.85
N ILE A 541 -0.54 -4.20 16.69
CA ILE A 541 -0.73 -3.25 17.78
C ILE A 541 -2.18 -2.77 17.71
N MET A 542 -3.01 -3.28 18.61
CA MET A 542 -4.39 -2.84 18.76
C MET A 542 -4.44 -1.47 19.43
N THR A 543 -5.34 -0.59 19.01
CA THR A 543 -5.54 0.73 19.59
C THR A 543 -6.86 0.82 20.36
N LEU A 544 -7.03 1.85 21.20
CA LEU A 544 -8.31 2.10 21.88
C LEU A 544 -9.46 2.37 20.91
N ASP A 545 -9.19 2.92 19.73
CA ASP A 545 -10.23 3.17 18.73
C ASP A 545 -10.66 1.88 18.02
N ASP A 546 -9.79 0.88 17.91
CA ASP A 546 -10.18 -0.46 17.44
C ASP A 546 -11.14 -1.11 18.44
N VAL A 547 -10.90 -0.94 19.74
CA VAL A 547 -11.84 -1.37 20.78
C VAL A 547 -13.18 -0.63 20.62
N LYS A 548 -13.19 0.69 20.43
CA LYS A 548 -14.45 1.44 20.22
C LYS A 548 -15.23 0.94 19.01
N LYS A 549 -14.56 0.69 17.88
CA LYS A 549 -15.19 0.15 16.65
C LYS A 549 -15.75 -1.24 16.84
N SER A 550 -15.15 -2.04 17.72
CA SER A 550 -15.66 -3.38 18.06
C SER A 550 -16.93 -3.34 18.92
N ILE A 551 -17.28 -2.20 19.53
CA ILE A 551 -18.47 -2.04 20.38
C ILE A 551 -19.66 -1.61 19.54
N ARG A 552 -20.69 -2.45 19.49
CA ARG A 552 -21.92 -2.15 18.76
C ARG A 552 -22.74 -1.08 19.47
N SER A 553 -23.30 -0.13 18.73
CA SER A 553 -24.29 0.83 19.23
C SER A 553 -25.70 0.37 18.85
N ILE A 554 -26.61 0.30 19.82
CA ILE A 554 -28.02 -0.06 19.64
C ILE A 554 -28.85 1.17 19.98
N ASN A 555 -29.52 1.74 18.98
CA ASN A 555 -30.40 2.89 19.18
C ASN A 555 -31.72 2.47 19.83
N ASP A 556 -32.32 3.40 20.57
CA ASP A 556 -33.63 3.26 21.20
C ASP A 556 -33.75 2.10 22.22
N PHE A 557 -32.65 1.70 22.85
CA PHE A 557 -32.61 0.67 23.88
C PHE A 557 -32.00 1.20 25.19
N PRO A 558 -32.56 0.87 26.38
CA PRO A 558 -33.79 0.11 26.60
C PRO A 558 -35.07 0.92 26.33
N LYS A 559 -34.95 2.23 26.06
CA LYS A 559 -36.05 3.13 25.73
C LYS A 559 -35.66 4.03 24.56
N LYS A 560 -36.66 4.55 23.84
CA LYS A 560 -36.49 5.50 22.73
C LYS A 560 -35.64 6.70 23.14
N GLY A 561 -34.68 7.08 22.30
CA GLY A 561 -33.74 8.19 22.51
C GLY A 561 -32.42 7.81 23.17
N ILE A 562 -32.24 6.55 23.60
CA ILE A 562 -30.99 6.08 24.23
C ILE A 562 -30.15 5.30 23.22
N ILE A 563 -28.85 5.63 23.13
CA ILE A 563 -27.88 4.84 22.38
C ILE A 563 -27.16 3.91 23.36
N PHE A 564 -27.54 2.64 23.36
CA PHE A 564 -26.93 1.61 24.19
C PHE A 564 -25.61 1.12 23.58
N LYS A 565 -24.55 1.05 24.40
CA LYS A 565 -23.25 0.50 24.00
C LYS A 565 -23.20 -0.97 24.39
N ASP A 566 -23.26 -1.84 23.40
CA ASP A 566 -23.24 -3.28 23.56
C ASP A 566 -21.79 -3.82 23.47
N LEU A 567 -21.19 -4.09 24.62
CA LEU A 567 -19.83 -4.61 24.72
C LEU A 567 -19.71 -6.10 24.36
N SER A 568 -20.82 -6.82 24.16
CA SER A 568 -20.74 -8.27 23.84
C SER A 568 -19.96 -8.55 22.55
N THR A 569 -19.99 -7.63 21.59
CA THR A 569 -19.22 -7.74 20.36
C THR A 569 -17.72 -7.56 20.59
N ALA A 570 -17.33 -6.70 21.52
CA ALA A 570 -15.93 -6.53 21.93
C ALA A 570 -15.43 -7.75 22.73
N PHE A 571 -16.24 -8.31 23.63
CA PHE A 571 -15.88 -9.49 24.41
C PHE A 571 -15.75 -10.76 23.58
N LYS A 572 -16.48 -10.86 22.47
CA LYS A 572 -16.43 -12.02 21.55
C LYS A 572 -15.08 -12.11 20.83
N ASP A 573 -14.39 -10.99 20.62
CA ASP A 573 -13.10 -10.95 19.97
C ASP A 573 -11.98 -11.18 21.01
N LYS A 574 -11.25 -12.29 20.85
CA LYS A 574 -10.18 -12.69 21.79
C LYS A 574 -9.08 -11.64 21.92
N ASP A 575 -8.77 -10.92 20.83
CA ASP A 575 -7.66 -9.98 20.76
C ASP A 575 -8.11 -8.66 21.44
N VAL A 576 -9.34 -8.22 21.20
CA VAL A 576 -9.97 -7.06 21.87
C VAL A 576 -10.14 -7.28 23.36
N LEU A 577 -10.65 -8.45 23.76
CA LEU A 577 -10.81 -8.81 25.16
C LEU A 577 -9.46 -8.78 25.90
N SER A 578 -8.41 -9.35 25.29
CA SER A 578 -7.06 -9.37 25.86
C SER A 578 -6.50 -7.96 26.02
N PHE A 579 -6.62 -7.14 24.96
CA PHE A 579 -6.16 -5.75 24.98
C PHE A 579 -6.85 -4.91 26.05
N MET A 580 -8.18 -5.00 26.18
CA MET A 580 -8.92 -4.30 27.25
C MET A 580 -8.43 -4.69 28.65
N ALA A 581 -8.21 -5.99 28.87
CA ALA A 581 -7.70 -6.49 30.15
C ALA A 581 -6.27 -6.02 30.44
N ASP A 582 -5.39 -6.00 29.42
CA ASP A 582 -4.01 -5.52 29.54
C ASP A 582 -3.93 -4.02 29.86
N GLU A 583 -4.68 -3.19 29.13
CA GLU A 583 -4.65 -1.73 29.34
C GLU A 583 -5.14 -1.34 30.73
N ILE A 584 -6.22 -1.97 31.21
CA ILE A 584 -6.71 -1.72 32.56
C ILE A 584 -5.71 -2.28 33.60
N TYR A 585 -5.20 -3.49 33.43
CA TYR A 585 -4.18 -4.06 34.32
C TYR A 585 -2.96 -3.13 34.46
N ASN A 586 -2.47 -2.58 33.34
CA ASN A 586 -1.33 -1.68 33.32
C ASN A 586 -1.54 -0.43 34.17
N TYR A 587 -2.78 0.07 34.26
CA TYR A 587 -3.12 1.21 35.12
C TYR A 587 -3.08 0.86 36.62
N TYR A 588 -3.39 -0.39 36.98
CA TYR A 588 -3.56 -0.84 38.37
C TYR A 588 -2.40 -1.67 38.95
N LYS A 589 -1.48 -2.18 38.13
CA LYS A 589 -0.41 -3.11 38.55
C LYS A 589 0.44 -2.62 39.73
N ASP A 590 0.69 -1.31 39.81
CA ASP A 590 1.53 -0.71 40.85
C ASP A 590 0.73 -0.20 42.07
N LYS A 591 -0.62 -0.32 42.03
CA LYS A 591 -1.52 0.17 43.08
C LYS A 591 -1.77 -0.85 44.20
N LYS A 592 -1.12 -2.01 44.13
CA LYS A 592 -1.17 -3.09 45.15
C LYS A 592 -2.60 -3.57 45.46
N ILE A 593 -3.43 -3.68 44.43
CA ILE A 593 -4.80 -4.20 44.55
C ILE A 593 -4.77 -5.63 45.11
N THR A 594 -5.52 -5.87 46.18
CA THR A 594 -5.63 -7.20 46.81
C THR A 594 -6.99 -7.87 46.54
N LYS A 595 -8.02 -7.08 46.23
CA LYS A 595 -9.36 -7.56 45.85
C LYS A 595 -9.92 -6.79 44.65
N VAL A 596 -10.53 -7.50 43.72
CA VAL A 596 -11.31 -6.93 42.62
C VAL A 596 -12.78 -7.29 42.81
N ILE A 597 -13.64 -6.28 42.92
CA ILE A 597 -15.08 -6.43 43.00
C ILE A 597 -15.66 -6.24 41.61
N GLY A 598 -16.30 -7.27 41.05
CA GLY A 598 -17.08 -7.10 39.82
C GLY A 598 -18.51 -6.71 40.15
N ILE A 599 -19.07 -5.72 39.47
CA ILE A 599 -20.50 -5.36 39.60
C ILE A 599 -21.32 -6.17 38.61
N GLU A 600 -22.12 -7.11 39.13
CA GLU A 600 -23.02 -7.96 38.35
C GLU A 600 -22.36 -8.72 37.17
N SER A 601 -23.18 -9.48 36.43
CA SER A 601 -22.68 -10.40 35.40
C SER A 601 -21.76 -9.77 34.35
N ARG A 602 -21.93 -8.49 33.99
CA ARG A 602 -21.08 -7.81 33.00
C ARG A 602 -19.76 -7.33 33.60
N GLY A 603 -19.77 -6.81 34.83
CA GLY A 603 -18.55 -6.51 35.57
C GLY A 603 -17.73 -7.77 35.91
N PHE A 604 -18.32 -8.95 35.88
CA PHE A 604 -17.57 -10.20 36.17
C PHE A 604 -16.58 -10.58 35.07
N ILE A 605 -16.90 -10.25 33.82
CA ILE A 605 -16.11 -10.68 32.65
C ILE A 605 -14.67 -10.14 32.77
N LEU A 606 -14.49 -8.83 32.74
CA LEU A 606 -13.17 -8.25 32.92
C LEU A 606 -12.74 -8.17 34.39
N GLY A 607 -13.67 -8.07 35.35
CA GLY A 607 -13.33 -8.06 36.78
C GLY A 607 -12.55 -9.30 37.21
N SER A 608 -13.00 -10.48 36.78
CA SER A 608 -12.31 -11.75 37.03
C SER A 608 -10.96 -11.85 36.33
N ALA A 609 -10.86 -11.36 35.09
CA ALA A 609 -9.61 -11.32 34.33
C ALA A 609 -8.57 -10.39 34.99
N LEU A 610 -9.01 -9.25 35.52
CA LEU A 610 -8.19 -8.32 36.28
C LEU A 610 -7.74 -8.91 37.61
N ALA A 611 -8.63 -9.57 38.35
CA ALA A 611 -8.29 -10.26 39.59
C ALA A 611 -7.16 -11.28 39.36
N TYR A 612 -7.31 -12.10 38.32
CA TYR A 612 -6.30 -13.06 37.90
C TYR A 612 -4.95 -12.38 37.58
N LYS A 613 -4.96 -11.33 36.74
CA LYS A 613 -3.73 -10.62 36.33
C LYS A 613 -3.04 -9.87 37.48
N LEU A 614 -3.80 -9.26 38.37
CA LEU A 614 -3.29 -8.54 39.55
C LEU A 614 -2.86 -9.48 40.68
N LYS A 615 -3.11 -10.80 40.55
CA LYS A 615 -2.95 -11.79 41.63
C LYS A 615 -3.76 -11.40 42.87
N ALA A 616 -4.97 -10.89 42.64
CA ALA A 616 -5.92 -10.43 43.65
C ALA A 616 -7.10 -11.41 43.77
N GLY A 617 -7.80 -11.37 44.91
CA GLY A 617 -9.06 -12.10 45.07
C GLY A 617 -10.18 -11.46 44.25
N PHE A 618 -11.10 -12.26 43.71
CA PHE A 618 -12.30 -11.75 43.03
C PHE A 618 -13.52 -11.86 43.95
N ILE A 619 -14.33 -10.79 44.00
CA ILE A 619 -15.54 -10.71 44.81
C ILE A 619 -16.73 -10.36 43.92
N PRO A 620 -17.80 -11.16 43.91
CA PRO A 620 -19.03 -10.83 43.20
C PRO A 620 -19.88 -9.84 44.01
N LEU A 621 -20.19 -8.69 43.43
CA LEU A 621 -21.25 -7.79 43.91
C LEU A 621 -22.53 -8.08 43.12
N ARG A 622 -23.62 -8.43 43.82
CA ARG A 622 -24.83 -9.00 43.21
C ARG A 622 -26.10 -8.32 43.69
N LYS A 623 -27.20 -8.47 42.94
CA LYS A 623 -28.56 -8.19 43.40
C LYS A 623 -29.01 -9.13 44.52
N PRO A 624 -30.05 -8.74 45.28
CA PRO A 624 -30.63 -9.52 46.35
C PRO A 624 -30.92 -10.99 46.03
N GLY A 625 -30.58 -11.86 46.99
CA GLY A 625 -30.91 -13.29 46.94
C GLY A 625 -30.04 -14.11 45.99
N LYS A 626 -28.89 -13.56 45.55
CA LYS A 626 -27.92 -14.28 44.70
C LYS A 626 -26.66 -14.73 45.43
N LEU A 627 -26.46 -14.28 46.66
CA LEU A 627 -25.30 -14.60 47.49
C LEU A 627 -25.72 -15.59 48.60
N PRO A 628 -24.98 -16.69 48.82
CA PRO A 628 -25.42 -17.79 49.70
C PRO A 628 -25.12 -17.60 51.20
N ALA A 629 -24.47 -16.51 51.61
CA ALA A 629 -24.02 -16.28 52.99
C ALA A 629 -24.52 -14.91 53.48
N GLU A 630 -24.19 -14.53 54.72
CA GLU A 630 -24.58 -13.22 55.24
C GLU A 630 -24.03 -12.08 54.37
N VAL A 631 -24.87 -11.07 54.13
CA VAL A 631 -24.56 -9.95 53.24
C VAL A 631 -24.69 -8.60 53.94
N HIS A 632 -23.89 -7.64 53.49
CA HIS A 632 -24.22 -6.22 53.56
C HIS A 632 -25.06 -5.86 52.33
N SER A 633 -26.11 -5.06 52.52
CA SER A 633 -26.95 -4.55 51.43
C SER A 633 -26.96 -3.03 51.41
N TYR A 634 -27.12 -2.46 50.22
CA TYR A 634 -27.30 -1.02 50.04
C TYR A 634 -28.31 -0.77 48.94
N THR A 635 -29.39 -0.08 49.30
CA THR A 635 -30.45 0.33 48.39
C THR A 635 -30.21 1.77 47.95
N TYR A 636 -30.31 2.01 46.64
CA TYR A 636 -30.11 3.33 46.05
C TYR A 636 -31.23 3.65 45.06
N ASP A 637 -31.49 4.96 44.92
CA ASP A 637 -32.52 5.45 44.02
C ASP A 637 -32.04 5.44 42.56
N LEU A 638 -32.89 4.92 41.69
CA LEU A 638 -32.80 5.06 40.24
C LEU A 638 -33.70 6.20 39.77
N GLU A 639 -33.56 6.61 38.52
CA GLU A 639 -34.46 7.60 37.90
C GLU A 639 -35.93 7.14 37.90
N TYR A 640 -36.16 5.82 37.92
CA TYR A 640 -37.47 5.19 38.11
C TYR A 640 -37.31 3.95 39.01
N GLY A 641 -37.53 4.10 40.31
CA GLY A 641 -37.52 3.00 41.30
C GLY A 641 -36.27 2.96 42.18
N GLN A 642 -36.11 1.85 42.92
CA GLN A 642 -34.94 1.57 43.75
C GLN A 642 -34.29 0.26 43.29
N ASP A 643 -32.97 0.18 43.40
CA ASP A 643 -32.23 -1.06 43.19
C ASP A 643 -31.32 -1.30 44.40
N THR A 644 -30.95 -2.57 44.62
CA THR A 644 -30.16 -2.98 45.77
C THR A 644 -28.97 -3.82 45.31
N LEU A 645 -27.82 -3.60 45.93
CA LEU A 645 -26.63 -4.43 45.77
C LEU A 645 -26.29 -5.09 47.12
N GLU A 646 -25.74 -6.30 47.03
CA GLU A 646 -25.32 -7.14 48.13
C GLU A 646 -23.89 -7.64 47.91
N ILE A 647 -23.14 -7.70 49.01
CA ILE A 647 -21.79 -8.26 49.12
C ILE A 647 -21.70 -9.09 50.40
N HIS A 648 -20.98 -10.22 50.38
CA HIS A 648 -20.81 -11.01 51.60
C HIS A 648 -20.07 -10.24 52.70
N LYS A 649 -20.48 -10.41 53.95
CA LYS A 649 -19.88 -9.71 55.11
C LYS A 649 -18.43 -10.08 55.39
N ASP A 650 -17.97 -11.22 54.88
CA ASP A 650 -16.60 -11.74 55.00
C ASP A 650 -15.76 -11.49 53.74
N ALA A 651 -16.26 -10.72 52.77
CA ALA A 651 -15.62 -10.56 51.47
C ALA A 651 -14.32 -9.72 51.51
N ILE A 652 -14.23 -8.75 52.43
CA ILE A 652 -13.15 -7.75 52.46
C ILE A 652 -12.60 -7.56 53.87
N GLU A 653 -11.28 -7.46 54.00
CA GLU A 653 -10.59 -7.16 55.24
C GLU A 653 -10.14 -5.68 55.29
N PRO A 654 -9.97 -5.08 56.49
CA PRO A 654 -9.56 -3.68 56.62
C PRO A 654 -8.24 -3.31 55.93
N ASN A 655 -7.33 -4.28 55.74
CA ASN A 655 -6.04 -4.04 55.08
C ASN A 655 -6.11 -4.13 53.54
N ASP A 656 -7.26 -4.49 52.97
CA ASP A 656 -7.41 -4.68 51.53
C ASP A 656 -7.38 -3.35 50.76
N VAL A 657 -6.77 -3.42 49.58
CA VAL A 657 -6.83 -2.37 48.55
C VAL A 657 -7.76 -2.89 47.45
N VAL A 658 -8.92 -2.26 47.34
CA VAL A 658 -10.04 -2.75 46.53
C VAL A 658 -10.11 -2.03 45.18
N LEU A 659 -10.30 -2.78 44.11
CA LEU A 659 -10.70 -2.27 42.80
C LEU A 659 -12.14 -2.68 42.51
N ILE A 660 -13.05 -1.71 42.41
CA ILE A 660 -14.42 -1.93 41.94
C ILE A 660 -14.44 -1.80 40.41
N HIS A 661 -14.94 -2.81 39.73
CA HIS A 661 -14.99 -2.87 38.27
C HIS A 661 -16.42 -3.04 37.76
N ASP A 662 -16.80 -2.21 36.78
CA ASP A 662 -18.05 -2.31 36.04
C ASP A 662 -17.82 -2.11 34.53
N ASP A 663 -18.77 -2.47 33.69
CA ASP A 663 -18.63 -2.35 32.24
C ASP A 663 -18.84 -0.91 31.75
N VAL A 664 -19.83 -0.19 32.28
CA VAL A 664 -20.20 1.16 31.80
C VAL A 664 -20.43 2.16 32.93
N LEU A 665 -19.75 3.30 32.87
CA LEU A 665 -20.09 4.51 33.61
C LEU A 665 -21.10 5.34 32.81
N ALA A 666 -22.39 5.17 33.13
CA ALA A 666 -23.46 6.03 32.65
C ALA A 666 -23.69 7.20 33.64
N THR A 667 -24.73 7.13 34.45
CA THR A 667 -25.03 8.14 35.49
C THR A 667 -24.20 7.97 36.77
N GLY A 668 -23.45 6.86 36.91
CA GLY A 668 -22.60 6.55 38.07
C GLY A 668 -23.32 5.97 39.30
N GLY A 669 -24.65 5.78 39.27
CA GLY A 669 -25.42 5.33 40.44
C GLY A 669 -24.96 3.99 41.03
N THR A 670 -24.83 2.96 40.19
CA THR A 670 -24.44 1.61 40.62
C THR A 670 -23.04 1.57 41.24
N ALA A 671 -22.07 2.28 40.64
CA ALA A 671 -20.71 2.33 41.17
C ALA A 671 -20.61 3.12 42.48
N LEU A 672 -21.43 4.16 42.67
CA LEU A 672 -21.52 4.88 43.94
C LEU A 672 -22.13 3.99 45.03
N ALA A 673 -23.17 3.22 44.71
CA ALA A 673 -23.73 2.24 45.63
C ALA A 673 -22.69 1.18 46.05
N ALA A 674 -21.90 0.68 45.09
CA ALA A 674 -20.78 -0.21 45.38
C ALA A 674 -19.74 0.44 46.31
N LEU A 675 -19.39 1.71 46.09
CA LEU A 675 -18.48 2.46 46.97
C LEU A 675 -19.05 2.58 48.40
N GLU A 676 -20.33 2.90 48.57
CA GLU A 676 -20.96 3.00 49.89
C GLU A 676 -21.00 1.64 50.61
N LEU A 677 -21.18 0.53 49.88
CA LEU A 677 -21.05 -0.82 50.44
C LEU A 677 -19.63 -1.10 50.93
N VAL A 678 -18.62 -0.84 50.10
CA VAL A 678 -17.22 -1.12 50.44
C VAL A 678 -16.75 -0.30 51.65
N LYS A 679 -17.28 0.91 51.86
CA LYS A 679 -16.97 1.71 53.05
C LYS A 679 -17.35 1.02 54.36
N GLN A 680 -18.34 0.13 54.37
CA GLN A 680 -18.75 -0.60 55.58
C GLN A 680 -17.65 -1.53 56.11
N PHE A 681 -16.67 -1.89 55.29
CA PHE A 681 -15.56 -2.78 55.63
C PHE A 681 -14.30 -2.05 56.14
N ASN A 682 -14.29 -0.70 56.16
CA ASN A 682 -13.13 0.11 56.57
C ASN A 682 -11.81 -0.28 55.84
N THR A 683 -11.91 -0.53 54.54
CA THR A 683 -10.78 -0.94 53.69
C THR A 683 -9.70 0.13 53.59
N LYS A 684 -8.45 -0.29 53.42
CA LYS A 684 -7.29 0.58 53.31
C LYS A 684 -7.37 1.57 52.15
N ASP A 685 -7.83 1.12 50.99
CA ASP A 685 -7.92 1.96 49.79
C ASP A 685 -8.97 1.44 48.81
N VAL A 686 -9.64 2.33 48.08
CA VAL A 686 -10.62 1.94 47.04
C VAL A 686 -10.38 2.70 45.75
N TYR A 687 -10.40 1.96 44.64
CA TYR A 687 -10.38 2.43 43.27
C TYR A 687 -11.63 1.97 42.54
N VAL A 688 -12.02 2.68 41.48
CA VAL A 688 -13.13 2.28 40.61
C VAL A 688 -12.71 2.38 39.15
N ASN A 689 -13.08 1.41 38.33
CA ASN A 689 -12.89 1.51 36.91
C ASN A 689 -14.05 1.02 36.06
N PHE A 690 -14.04 1.48 34.82
CA PHE A 690 -15.03 1.18 33.79
C PHE A 690 -14.37 0.83 32.47
N ILE A 691 -15.06 0.07 31.63
CA ILE A 691 -14.64 -0.11 30.23
C ILE A 691 -15.03 1.13 29.42
N CYS A 692 -16.25 1.63 29.59
CA CYS A 692 -16.77 2.78 28.83
C CYS A 692 -17.39 3.84 29.74
N GLU A 693 -17.07 5.11 29.48
CA GLU A 693 -17.75 6.28 30.05
C GLU A 693 -18.68 6.89 28.99
N ILE A 694 -19.93 7.14 29.35
CA ILE A 694 -20.88 7.91 28.52
C ILE A 694 -20.82 9.37 28.98
N SER A 695 -19.95 10.14 28.36
CA SER A 695 -19.46 11.41 28.91
C SER A 695 -20.56 12.45 29.08
N PHE A 696 -21.54 12.47 28.17
CA PHE A 696 -22.66 13.42 28.22
C PHE A 696 -23.62 13.20 29.41
N LEU A 697 -23.59 12.02 30.03
CA LEU A 697 -24.38 11.72 31.24
C LEU A 697 -23.70 12.18 32.53
N LYS A 698 -22.46 12.70 32.44
CA LYS A 698 -21.72 13.33 33.55
C LYS A 698 -21.57 12.46 34.80
N GLY A 699 -21.61 11.13 34.68
CA GLY A 699 -21.47 10.21 35.82
C GLY A 699 -20.17 10.42 36.61
N MET A 700 -19.07 10.75 35.91
CA MET A 700 -17.77 11.04 36.51
C MET A 700 -17.78 12.24 37.48
N GLU A 701 -18.68 13.21 37.28
CA GLU A 701 -18.78 14.41 38.13
C GLU A 701 -19.28 14.10 39.54
N ARG A 702 -19.93 12.95 39.74
CA ARG A 702 -20.49 12.55 41.04
C ARG A 702 -19.45 11.98 42.01
N PHE A 703 -18.26 11.62 41.54
CA PHE A 703 -17.20 11.09 42.39
C PHE A 703 -16.38 12.23 43.02
N LYS A 704 -16.20 12.18 44.35
CA LYS A 704 -15.45 13.19 45.10
C LYS A 704 -13.95 13.20 44.74
N ASP A 705 -13.35 12.01 44.62
CA ASP A 705 -11.94 11.86 44.25
C ASP A 705 -11.82 11.22 42.85
N LYS A 706 -11.76 12.08 41.84
CA LYS A 706 -11.66 11.67 40.43
C LYS A 706 -10.33 10.98 40.11
N ASN A 707 -9.28 11.16 40.92
CA ASN A 707 -7.97 10.53 40.68
C ASN A 707 -7.99 9.02 40.95
N ARG A 708 -9.06 8.52 41.56
CA ARG A 708 -9.28 7.09 41.86
C ARG A 708 -10.18 6.39 40.86
N ILE A 709 -10.71 7.14 39.89
CA ILE A 709 -11.69 6.65 38.92
C ILE A 709 -11.04 6.61 37.53
N TYR A 710 -11.14 5.48 36.86
CA TYR A 710 -10.58 5.28 35.52
C TYR A 710 -11.65 4.75 34.56
N SER A 711 -11.68 5.24 33.33
CA SER A 711 -12.45 4.62 32.25
C SER A 711 -11.53 4.38 31.06
N LEU A 712 -11.53 3.16 30.53
CA LEU A 712 -10.70 2.79 29.39
C LEU A 712 -11.11 3.57 28.13
N LEU A 713 -12.41 3.68 27.88
CA LEU A 713 -12.98 4.39 26.74
C LEU A 713 -13.90 5.52 27.21
N LYS A 714 -14.02 6.54 26.35
CA LYS A 714 -14.98 7.63 26.49
C LYS A 714 -15.79 7.78 25.20
N PHE A 715 -17.09 7.86 25.35
CA PHE A 715 -18.09 8.10 24.30
C PHE A 715 -18.82 9.42 24.52
#